data_AF-A0A2D5W6M7-F1
#
_entry.id   AF-A0A2D5W6M7-F1
#
_cell.length_a   1.000
_cell.length_b   1.000
_cell.length_c   1.000
_cell.angle_alpha   90.00
_cell.angle_beta   90.00
_cell.angle_gamma   90.00
#
_symmetry.space_group_name_H-M   'P 1'
#
loop_
_entity.id
_entity.type
_entity.pdbx_description
1 polymer ?
#
loop_
_entity_poly.entity_id
_entity_poly.type
_entity_poly.pdbx_seq_one_letter_code
_entity_poly.pdbx_strand_id
1 'polypeptide(L)'
;MSSPLTILSGRSSLFLAFLLVAGAGAPGLAQRQMPPGIKDLPIGIAPEEWGRMHEIGSTSEATAAPAGPVRAAAEWDETLGVFCLWDNAELMDELQQAGDVIIITQNSSYWNSWLNNNGIPTGNFSYLNAQTDTWWVRDYGPWFIWDGNGDFGLVNNIYNRPRPHDDVIPQAIANAYGIPFYSMDIQHTGGNYAADGYGRGFSSRLVYKENPSISEATIRQTFVDYLGIDEYLTRELDYDIEHFDTFGKPVAPDTIVWGEFPEHTTPWFWSEAALRHYESLQSPYGWPYKIHRLPLWDQSWSWTAYVNSLVTGDRIIIPSYNSGHDSEARTIYQAAAPGYQVVLADNDGTFWGDSIHCRTRNLHRGDGVRVYPAPHWEQAADNASGYEVAAEILTAPATQIAGRPQLRWTVTGGAPFTSQNMLPTGNPDEYAATIAAWPAGTTLNYYIEATDRLGNSRSSPPLAPATLFKIDVVSDNQAPEVNHTTVQGCTLADWPPLVECVATDDCGIPELTLEYKLGNQLQTPLSMVREDGTFRFSASLAGNVQLGDRISYRIVASDDAGNERRVPAYAWEVFTIDETNRVLVIELDETPGSGTPLASRCADFGLSVQYTDAWPASLNDYDTLMICLGMQPGNASLTSSQANALASFLNAGGAAYMEGGNAWAQDSARSIYNPYFGVNSASNGGQLTQNLVGVAGEVTAGMNFAYDGERKNCDHLTGAGGTADLLTSGGNVKLLANDGGTFRTVASSFQLGDLVEGNTPQHGKLLTGQILDALGQDISLIVHESATAGNVTVDLYGQPGTPWILVYAAGPGWLRRGNTGIVHIDRGTAVITASGMFAGDGHAAVDYTIPADSNLTGLEVYFQAAVRSGSQFMMTNPDRIVFD
;
A
#
# COMPACT_ATOMS: atom_id res chain seq x y z
N MET A 1 12.98 -43.47 30.81
CA MET A 1 13.91 -43.35 29.67
C MET A 1 13.15 -42.66 28.54
N SER A 2 13.58 -41.43 28.26
CA SER A 2 13.52 -40.65 27.00
C SER A 2 12.27 -40.70 26.08
N SER A 3 11.61 -39.55 26.00
CA SER A 3 11.00 -38.99 24.77
C SER A 3 11.54 -37.55 24.58
N PRO A 4 11.75 -37.06 23.35
CA PRO A 4 12.31 -35.73 23.11
C PRO A 4 11.22 -34.68 22.89
N LEU A 5 11.40 -33.54 23.57
CA LEU A 5 10.78 -32.24 23.26
C LEU A 5 11.85 -31.40 22.57
N THR A 6 11.54 -30.82 21.41
CA THR A 6 12.34 -29.73 20.83
C THR A 6 11.38 -28.80 20.10
N ILE A 7 10.98 -27.72 20.77
CA ILE A 7 10.17 -26.63 20.24
C ILE A 7 10.75 -25.31 20.77
N LEU A 8 11.02 -24.39 19.85
CA LEU A 8 11.14 -22.93 19.96
C LEU A 8 12.11 -22.36 21.04
N SER A 9 13.35 -22.10 20.63
CA SER A 9 14.25 -21.14 21.30
C SER A 9 14.18 -19.79 20.58
N GLY A 10 13.77 -18.72 21.29
CA GLY A 10 13.93 -17.36 20.78
C GLY A 10 12.98 -16.27 21.29
N ARG A 11 12.28 -16.44 22.42
CA ARG A 11 11.47 -15.36 23.03
C ARG A 11 11.55 -15.43 24.55
N SER A 12 12.69 -15.02 25.12
CA SER A 12 12.88 -14.98 26.57
C SER A 12 13.94 -13.96 26.98
N SER A 13 13.72 -12.68 26.67
CA SER A 13 14.58 -11.60 27.20
C SER A 13 13.82 -10.26 27.23
N LEU A 14 12.64 -10.21 27.86
CA LEU A 14 11.98 -8.94 28.30
C LEU A 14 10.75 -9.16 29.21
N PHE A 15 10.27 -10.40 29.38
CA PHE A 15 9.04 -10.71 30.13
C PHE A 15 9.21 -10.93 31.65
N LEU A 16 10.32 -10.51 32.27
CA LEU A 16 10.57 -10.73 33.69
C LEU A 16 10.66 -9.40 34.49
N ALA A 17 9.59 -8.61 34.46
CA ALA A 17 9.45 -7.44 35.34
C ALA A 17 7.99 -7.13 35.80
N PHE A 18 7.07 -8.10 35.74
CA PHE A 18 5.70 -7.95 36.28
C PHE A 18 5.45 -8.69 37.61
N LEU A 19 6.51 -9.05 38.34
CA LEU A 19 6.43 -9.76 39.61
C LEU A 19 7.26 -9.04 40.68
N LEU A 20 6.63 -8.09 41.38
CA LEU A 20 6.87 -7.67 42.80
C LEU A 20 6.55 -6.19 43.04
N VAL A 21 5.26 -5.83 43.08
CA VAL A 21 4.76 -4.80 44.02
C VAL A 21 3.53 -5.35 44.75
N ALA A 22 3.69 -6.52 45.35
CA ALA A 22 2.80 -6.99 46.40
C ALA A 22 3.67 -7.51 47.54
N GLY A 23 3.97 -6.63 48.51
CA GLY A 23 4.57 -7.03 49.78
C GLY A 23 5.98 -6.52 50.05
N ALA A 24 6.15 -5.20 50.17
CA ALA A 24 7.04 -4.57 51.16
C ALA A 24 6.75 -3.07 51.17
N GLY A 25 6.41 -2.52 52.33
CA GLY A 25 5.95 -1.14 52.47
C GLY A 25 6.94 -0.10 51.96
N ALA A 26 6.57 0.58 50.87
CA ALA A 26 7.00 1.92 50.55
C ALA A 26 5.90 2.90 51.02
N PRO A 27 6.23 4.07 51.60
CA PRO A 27 5.23 4.96 52.14
C PRO A 27 4.54 5.75 51.01
N GLY A 28 3.22 5.59 50.89
CA GLY A 28 2.34 6.68 50.44
C GLY A 28 1.99 6.82 48.94
N LEU A 29 1.76 5.74 48.20
CA LEU A 29 0.88 5.82 47.01
C LEU A 29 -0.51 5.33 47.45
N ALA A 30 -1.47 6.25 47.56
CA ALA A 30 -2.86 5.87 47.72
C ALA A 30 -3.27 5.04 46.50
N GLN A 31 -3.80 3.84 46.72
CA GLN A 31 -4.37 3.03 45.65
C GLN A 31 -5.52 3.83 45.04
N ARG A 32 -5.42 4.20 43.75
CA ARG A 32 -6.45 4.98 43.06
C ARG A 32 -7.78 4.23 43.18
N GLN A 33 -8.81 4.92 43.67
CA GLN A 33 -10.13 4.32 43.81
C GLN A 33 -10.83 4.40 42.44
N MET A 34 -10.95 3.25 41.77
CA MET A 34 -11.63 3.13 40.49
C MET A 34 -13.10 3.56 40.57
N PRO A 35 -13.66 4.16 39.51
CA PRO A 35 -15.11 4.33 39.39
C PRO A 35 -15.85 3.00 39.58
N PRO A 36 -17.02 2.98 40.26
CA PRO A 36 -17.77 1.75 40.50
C PRO A 36 -18.10 1.00 39.21
N GLY A 37 -17.75 -0.29 39.16
CA GLY A 37 -18.00 -1.17 38.03
C GLY A 37 -16.81 -1.32 37.07
N ILE A 38 -15.80 -0.46 37.14
CA ILE A 38 -14.60 -0.54 36.30
C ILE A 38 -13.54 -1.40 36.97
N LYS A 39 -12.93 -2.32 36.22
CA LYS A 39 -11.81 -3.14 36.68
C LYS A 39 -10.49 -2.40 36.42
N ASP A 40 -9.57 -2.48 37.38
CA ASP A 40 -8.19 -1.99 37.21
C ASP A 40 -7.38 -3.03 36.44
N LEU A 41 -7.48 -2.98 35.10
CA LEU A 41 -6.78 -3.86 34.17
C LEU A 41 -5.70 -3.05 33.42
N PRO A 42 -4.69 -3.71 32.82
CA PRO A 42 -3.86 -3.09 31.80
C PRO A 42 -4.65 -2.93 30.48
N ILE A 43 -4.25 -1.98 29.64
CA ILE A 43 -4.85 -1.80 28.31
C ILE A 43 -4.60 -3.01 27.40
N GLY A 44 -3.43 -3.65 27.54
CA GLY A 44 -3.13 -4.96 26.97
C GLY A 44 -3.91 -6.11 27.63
N ILE A 45 -3.60 -7.35 27.23
CA ILE A 45 -4.18 -8.55 27.86
C ILE A 45 -3.58 -8.73 29.26
N ALA A 46 -4.42 -8.73 30.29
CA ALA A 46 -4.00 -9.04 31.65
C ALA A 46 -3.54 -10.51 31.79
N PRO A 47 -2.62 -10.85 32.72
CA PRO A 47 -2.18 -12.23 32.94
C PRO A 47 -3.32 -13.25 33.08
N GLU A 48 -4.38 -12.89 33.79
CA GLU A 48 -5.58 -13.70 34.00
C GLU A 48 -6.51 -13.78 32.78
N GLU A 49 -6.42 -12.82 31.85
CA GLU A 49 -7.25 -12.77 30.64
C GLU A 49 -6.78 -13.76 29.57
N TRP A 50 -5.52 -14.24 29.61
CA TRP A 50 -5.01 -15.26 28.69
C TRP A 50 -5.80 -16.57 28.71
N GLY A 51 -6.36 -16.96 29.84
CA GLY A 51 -7.24 -18.14 29.94
C GLY A 51 -8.63 -17.92 29.33
N ARG A 52 -8.98 -16.67 29.04
CA ARG A 52 -10.30 -16.21 28.58
C ARG A 52 -10.30 -15.74 27.13
N MET A 53 -9.20 -15.90 26.39
CA MET A 53 -9.11 -15.50 24.97
C MET A 53 -10.22 -16.09 24.09
N HIS A 54 -10.78 -17.25 24.47
CA HIS A 54 -11.92 -17.87 23.80
C HIS A 54 -13.25 -17.09 23.94
N GLU A 55 -13.30 -16.09 24.82
CA GLU A 55 -14.46 -15.19 24.98
C GLU A 55 -14.48 -14.05 23.96
N ILE A 56 -13.36 -13.77 23.27
CA ILE A 56 -13.31 -12.75 22.20
C ILE A 56 -14.26 -13.18 21.08
N GLY A 57 -15.15 -12.26 20.68
CA GLY A 57 -16.18 -12.52 19.67
C GLY A 57 -17.39 -13.33 20.17
N SER A 58 -17.41 -13.80 21.43
CA SER A 58 -18.50 -14.62 21.95
C SER A 58 -19.85 -13.89 22.06
N THR A 59 -19.81 -12.56 22.06
CA THR A 59 -20.97 -11.66 22.13
C THR A 59 -21.34 -11.04 20.78
N SER A 60 -20.53 -11.26 19.75
CA SER A 60 -20.67 -10.62 18.45
C SER A 60 -21.42 -11.52 17.46
N GLU A 61 -22.35 -10.94 16.72
CA GLU A 61 -23.04 -11.58 15.60
C GLU A 61 -22.96 -10.63 14.40
N ALA A 62 -22.35 -11.09 13.31
CA ALA A 62 -22.16 -10.28 12.11
C ALA A 62 -23.51 -9.96 11.45
N THR A 63 -23.71 -8.69 11.06
CA THR A 63 -24.90 -8.25 10.33
C THR A 63 -24.61 -8.20 8.83
N ALA A 64 -25.62 -7.94 7.99
CA ALA A 64 -25.33 -7.46 6.63
C ALA A 64 -24.61 -6.09 6.69
N ALA A 65 -23.79 -5.81 5.68
CA ALA A 65 -23.17 -4.50 5.50
C ALA A 65 -24.23 -3.41 5.20
N PRO A 66 -23.96 -2.14 5.56
CA PRO A 66 -24.76 -1.00 5.14
C PRO A 66 -24.82 -0.87 3.61
N ALA A 67 -25.78 -0.09 3.11
CA ALA A 67 -25.86 0.22 1.68
C ALA A 67 -24.64 1.06 1.25
N GLY A 68 -24.00 0.72 0.13
CA GLY A 68 -22.90 1.50 -0.44
C GLY A 68 -23.36 2.65 -1.35
N PRO A 69 -22.51 3.66 -1.62
CA PRO A 69 -21.18 3.84 -1.02
C PRO A 69 -21.28 4.32 0.43
N VAL A 70 -20.42 3.77 1.29
CA VAL A 70 -20.35 4.14 2.71
C VAL A 70 -19.28 5.23 2.90
N ARG A 71 -19.41 6.06 3.94
CA ARG A 71 -18.39 7.02 4.35
C ARG A 71 -18.18 6.99 5.85
N ALA A 72 -16.97 6.68 6.30
CA ALA A 72 -16.59 6.77 7.70
C ALA A 72 -16.51 8.22 8.18
N ALA A 73 -16.93 8.45 9.43
CA ALA A 73 -16.71 9.72 10.09
C ALA A 73 -15.23 9.90 10.45
N ALA A 74 -14.68 11.05 10.08
CA ALA A 74 -13.38 11.50 10.56
C ALA A 74 -13.52 12.12 11.96
N GLU A 75 -12.44 12.17 12.72
CA GLU A 75 -12.55 12.64 14.12
C GLU A 75 -12.94 14.13 14.24
N TRP A 76 -12.60 14.94 13.23
CA TRP A 76 -12.98 16.36 13.14
C TRP A 76 -14.39 16.59 12.57
N ASP A 77 -15.11 15.55 12.16
CA ASP A 77 -16.52 15.69 11.78
C ASP A 77 -17.35 16.17 12.96
N GLU A 78 -18.46 16.87 12.68
CA GLU A 78 -19.29 17.49 13.71
C GLU A 78 -19.69 16.49 14.80
N THR A 79 -19.60 16.93 16.06
CA THR A 79 -19.91 16.12 17.23
C THR A 79 -21.05 16.73 18.02
N LEU A 80 -21.88 15.87 18.63
CA LEU A 80 -22.88 16.24 19.63
C LEU A 80 -22.29 16.17 21.05
N GLY A 81 -21.27 15.35 21.24
CA GLY A 81 -20.66 15.12 22.53
C GLY A 81 -19.54 14.08 22.49
N VAL A 82 -19.08 13.68 23.68
CA VAL A 82 -17.97 12.73 23.87
C VAL A 82 -18.33 11.71 24.95
N PHE A 83 -18.12 10.43 24.64
CA PHE A 83 -18.15 9.36 25.63
C PHE A 83 -16.85 9.37 26.43
N CYS A 84 -16.93 9.36 27.77
CA CYS A 84 -15.75 9.33 28.65
C CYS A 84 -16.05 8.58 29.96
N LEU A 85 -15.13 7.72 30.39
CA LEU A 85 -15.20 6.97 31.66
C LEU A 85 -13.99 7.24 32.58
N TRP A 86 -13.34 8.41 32.43
CA TRP A 86 -12.20 8.80 33.25
C TRP A 86 -12.59 9.88 34.25
N ASP A 87 -12.51 9.56 35.53
CA ASP A 87 -12.70 10.49 36.66
C ASP A 87 -11.52 11.47 36.79
N ASN A 88 -11.30 12.25 35.73
CA ASN A 88 -10.27 13.27 35.60
C ASN A 88 -10.94 14.64 35.47
N ALA A 89 -10.72 15.52 36.45
CA ALA A 89 -11.47 16.76 36.58
C ALA A 89 -11.16 17.75 35.45
N GLU A 90 -9.89 17.89 35.06
CA GLU A 90 -9.48 18.80 33.99
C GLU A 90 -10.01 18.32 32.63
N LEU A 91 -9.90 17.01 32.35
CA LEU A 91 -10.44 16.45 31.11
C LEU A 91 -11.96 16.60 31.04
N MET A 92 -12.68 16.24 32.10
CA MET A 92 -14.15 16.34 32.12
C MET A 92 -14.62 17.79 31.99
N ASP A 93 -13.88 18.76 32.54
CA ASP A 93 -14.18 20.18 32.38
C ASP A 93 -13.94 20.65 30.94
N GLU A 94 -12.85 20.24 30.29
CA GLU A 94 -12.59 20.60 28.89
C GLU A 94 -13.56 19.92 27.91
N LEU A 95 -13.95 18.67 28.16
CA LEU A 95 -14.91 17.94 27.33
C LEU A 95 -16.29 18.61 27.31
N GLN A 96 -16.79 19.08 28.47
CA GLN A 96 -18.10 19.74 28.51
C GLN A 96 -18.14 21.11 27.81
N GLN A 97 -16.98 21.70 27.51
CA GLN A 97 -16.89 22.92 26.70
C GLN A 97 -17.00 22.63 25.20
N ALA A 98 -16.73 21.38 24.77
CA ALA A 98 -16.85 20.95 23.37
C ALA A 98 -18.25 20.43 23.01
N GLY A 99 -19.00 19.88 23.98
CA GLY A 99 -20.33 19.33 23.79
C GLY A 99 -20.83 18.56 25.02
N ASP A 100 -21.85 17.71 24.84
CA ASP A 100 -22.32 16.86 25.92
C ASP A 100 -21.27 15.81 26.31
N VAL A 101 -21.13 15.52 27.60
CA VAL A 101 -20.29 14.42 28.09
C VAL A 101 -21.18 13.26 28.50
N ILE A 102 -20.99 12.11 27.84
CA ILE A 102 -21.79 10.91 28.05
C ILE A 102 -20.98 9.90 28.85
N ILE A 103 -21.39 9.65 30.09
CA ILE A 103 -20.73 8.70 30.98
C ILE A 103 -21.47 7.36 30.90
N ILE A 104 -20.76 6.31 30.49
CA ILE A 104 -21.31 4.95 30.44
C ILE A 104 -21.19 4.32 31.83
N THR A 105 -22.30 4.19 32.54
CA THR A 105 -22.29 3.73 33.94
C THR A 105 -23.64 3.24 34.41
N GLN A 106 -23.64 2.24 35.30
CA GLN A 106 -24.80 1.82 36.08
C GLN A 106 -24.94 2.58 37.42
N ASN A 107 -24.02 3.50 37.73
CA ASN A 107 -23.98 4.24 38.99
C ASN A 107 -23.83 5.75 38.77
N SER A 108 -24.84 6.36 38.16
CA SER A 108 -24.88 7.82 37.93
C SER A 108 -24.81 8.63 39.22
N SER A 109 -25.24 8.09 40.36
CA SER A 109 -25.15 8.76 41.67
C SER A 109 -23.70 8.98 42.12
N TYR A 110 -22.79 8.04 41.85
CA TYR A 110 -21.35 8.20 42.09
C TYR A 110 -20.80 9.36 41.27
N TRP A 111 -21.05 9.36 39.96
CA TRP A 111 -20.54 10.39 39.05
C TRP A 111 -21.10 11.78 39.36
N ASN A 112 -22.39 11.90 39.65
CA ASN A 112 -22.96 13.16 40.11
C ASN A 112 -22.27 13.67 41.39
N SER A 113 -22.00 12.76 42.35
CA SER A 113 -21.29 13.14 43.57
C SER A 113 -19.85 13.56 43.30
N TRP A 114 -19.16 12.83 42.41
CA TRP A 114 -17.78 13.11 42.02
C TRP A 114 -17.65 14.44 41.28
N LEU A 115 -18.52 14.74 40.30
CA LEU A 115 -18.57 16.00 39.58
C LEU A 115 -18.80 17.18 40.53
N ASN A 116 -19.81 17.07 41.41
CA ASN A 116 -20.11 18.11 42.40
C ASN A 116 -18.94 18.34 43.37
N ASN A 117 -18.25 17.28 43.81
CA ASN A 117 -17.10 17.39 44.71
C ASN A 117 -15.88 18.06 44.03
N ASN A 118 -15.76 17.96 42.70
CA ASN A 118 -14.74 18.64 41.92
C ASN A 118 -15.19 20.01 41.37
N GLY A 119 -16.39 20.48 41.74
CA GLY A 119 -16.90 21.79 41.32
C GLY A 119 -17.32 21.87 39.84
N ILE A 120 -17.53 20.73 39.18
CA ILE A 120 -17.89 20.65 37.77
C ILE A 120 -19.43 20.68 37.64
N PRO A 121 -20.02 21.63 36.90
CA PRO A 121 -21.46 21.67 36.67
C PRO A 121 -21.96 20.42 35.94
N THR A 122 -23.09 19.85 36.38
CA THR A 122 -23.64 18.61 35.79
C THR A 122 -24.53 18.85 34.57
N GLY A 123 -24.72 20.10 34.14
CA GLY A 123 -25.70 20.48 33.10
C GLY A 123 -25.43 19.87 31.72
N ASN A 124 -24.16 19.63 31.39
CA ASN A 124 -23.73 19.04 30.11
C ASN A 124 -23.37 17.55 30.25
N PHE A 125 -23.74 16.90 31.37
CA PHE A 125 -23.42 15.50 31.62
C PHE A 125 -24.67 14.63 31.53
N SER A 126 -24.58 13.55 30.75
CA SER A 126 -25.62 12.54 30.63
C SER A 126 -25.05 11.13 30.89
N TYR A 127 -25.95 10.16 31.09
CA TYR A 127 -25.58 8.81 31.50
C TYR A 127 -26.18 7.77 30.58
N LEU A 128 -25.32 6.91 30.00
CA LEU A 128 -25.75 5.68 29.34
C LEU A 128 -25.73 4.55 30.36
N ASN A 129 -26.90 4.00 30.67
CA ASN A 129 -27.02 2.88 31.61
C ASN A 129 -26.60 1.56 30.94
N ALA A 130 -25.29 1.30 30.92
CA ALA A 130 -24.70 0.05 30.50
C ALA A 130 -23.55 -0.35 31.43
N GLN A 131 -23.27 -1.66 31.48
CA GLN A 131 -22.12 -2.19 32.19
C GLN A 131 -20.90 -2.19 31.26
N THR A 132 -19.74 -1.83 31.79
CA THR A 132 -18.44 -1.93 31.12
C THR A 132 -17.51 -2.80 31.96
N ASP A 133 -16.51 -3.39 31.33
CA ASP A 133 -15.39 -4.02 32.02
C ASP A 133 -14.27 -2.98 32.28
N THR A 134 -14.05 -2.05 31.34
CA THR A 134 -12.93 -1.11 31.34
C THR A 134 -13.29 0.30 30.86
N TRP A 135 -12.36 1.24 31.00
CA TRP A 135 -12.55 2.66 30.65
C TRP A 135 -12.12 3.06 29.23
N TRP A 136 -11.56 2.14 28.43
CA TRP A 136 -11.02 2.46 27.10
C TRP A 136 -12.10 2.52 26.02
N VAL A 137 -13.06 3.43 26.18
CA VAL A 137 -14.16 3.60 25.21
C VAL A 137 -13.70 3.96 23.80
N ARG A 138 -12.44 4.37 23.62
CA ARG A 138 -11.84 4.46 22.28
C ARG A 138 -11.84 3.12 21.56
N ASP A 139 -11.45 2.08 22.28
CA ASP A 139 -11.09 0.79 21.72
C ASP A 139 -12.32 -0.05 21.37
N TYR A 140 -13.29 -0.09 22.29
CA TYR A 140 -14.55 -0.81 22.12
C TYR A 140 -15.70 0.07 21.65
N GLY A 141 -15.50 1.37 21.52
CA GLY A 141 -16.56 2.32 21.19
C GLY A 141 -16.99 2.28 19.73
N PRO A 142 -18.10 2.95 19.40
CA PRO A 142 -18.74 2.89 18.10
C PRO A 142 -17.94 3.57 16.99
N TRP A 143 -17.96 3.00 15.78
CA TRP A 143 -17.42 3.63 14.56
C TRP A 143 -18.57 4.17 13.73
N PHE A 144 -18.64 5.48 13.54
CA PHE A 144 -19.79 6.11 12.87
C PHE A 144 -19.57 6.22 11.37
N ILE A 145 -20.66 6.03 10.61
CA ILE A 145 -20.67 6.06 9.15
C ILE A 145 -21.89 6.82 8.63
N TRP A 146 -21.85 7.20 7.36
CA TRP A 146 -23.04 7.45 6.56
C TRP A 146 -23.11 6.41 5.44
N ASP A 147 -24.27 5.81 5.22
CA ASP A 147 -24.49 4.84 4.15
C ASP A 147 -24.81 5.52 2.81
N GLY A 148 -24.97 4.72 1.76
CA GLY A 148 -25.28 5.18 0.40
C GLY A 148 -26.67 5.78 0.23
N ASN A 149 -27.55 5.66 1.23
CA ASN A 149 -28.82 6.39 1.27
C ASN A 149 -28.68 7.75 1.97
N GLY A 150 -27.50 8.05 2.53
CA GLY A 150 -27.22 9.23 3.34
C GLY A 150 -27.66 9.08 4.80
N ASP A 151 -28.03 7.88 5.24
CA ASP A 151 -28.45 7.62 6.62
C ASP A 151 -27.24 7.45 7.53
N PHE A 152 -27.30 8.04 8.73
CA PHE A 152 -26.26 7.92 9.74
C PHE A 152 -26.33 6.55 10.41
N GLY A 153 -25.19 5.87 10.51
CA GLY A 153 -25.07 4.52 11.05
C GLY A 153 -23.90 4.37 12.00
N LEU A 154 -23.88 3.21 12.68
CA LEU A 154 -22.85 2.84 13.63
C LEU A 154 -22.40 1.40 13.34
N VAL A 155 -21.08 1.22 13.25
CA VAL A 155 -20.40 -0.05 13.02
C VAL A 155 -19.70 -0.49 14.31
N ASN A 156 -19.89 -1.77 14.64
CA ASN A 156 -19.23 -2.49 15.71
C ASN A 156 -18.18 -3.44 15.13
N ASN A 157 -16.99 -3.47 15.71
CA ASN A 157 -16.00 -4.52 15.51
C ASN A 157 -16.04 -5.52 16.68
N ILE A 158 -15.45 -6.70 16.50
CA ILE A 158 -15.18 -7.59 17.64
C ILE A 158 -14.04 -6.96 18.44
N TYR A 159 -14.26 -6.63 19.71
CA TYR A 159 -13.22 -6.07 20.55
C TYR A 159 -12.13 -7.10 20.85
N ASN A 160 -10.88 -6.74 20.60
CA ASN A 160 -9.70 -7.61 20.73
C ASN A 160 -9.27 -7.94 22.18
N ARG A 161 -10.19 -7.90 23.15
CA ARG A 161 -9.97 -8.26 24.55
C ARG A 161 -11.11 -9.14 25.05
N PRO A 162 -10.86 -10.10 25.98
CA PRO A 162 -11.90 -10.93 26.56
C PRO A 162 -12.72 -10.16 27.61
N ARG A 163 -13.38 -9.09 27.15
CA ARG A 163 -14.09 -8.07 27.92
C ARG A 163 -15.50 -7.92 27.32
N PRO A 164 -16.39 -8.90 27.54
CA PRO A 164 -17.67 -8.99 26.84
C PRO A 164 -18.64 -7.85 27.16
N HIS A 165 -18.49 -7.15 28.30
CA HIS A 165 -19.34 -5.99 28.57
C HIS A 165 -18.90 -4.76 27.78
N ASP A 166 -17.60 -4.63 27.48
CA ASP A 166 -17.07 -3.59 26.60
C ASP A 166 -17.52 -3.82 25.15
N ASP A 167 -17.43 -5.07 24.67
CA ASP A 167 -17.78 -5.48 23.28
C ASP A 167 -19.23 -5.18 22.89
N VAL A 168 -20.16 -5.08 23.85
CA VAL A 168 -21.59 -4.80 23.59
C VAL A 168 -21.98 -3.33 23.71
N ILE A 169 -21.03 -2.44 24.05
CA ILE A 169 -21.32 -1.00 24.21
C ILE A 169 -21.80 -0.34 22.92
N PRO A 170 -21.23 -0.59 21.73
CA PRO A 170 -21.72 0.02 20.49
C PRO A 170 -23.20 -0.32 20.23
N GLN A 171 -23.63 -1.54 20.53
CA GLN A 171 -25.04 -1.94 20.43
C GLN A 171 -25.93 -1.21 21.45
N ALA A 172 -25.45 -1.00 22.68
CA ALA A 172 -26.17 -0.22 23.68
C ALA A 172 -26.32 1.25 23.26
N ILE A 173 -25.29 1.84 22.65
CA ILE A 173 -25.33 3.20 22.09
C ILE A 173 -26.33 3.27 20.93
N ALA A 174 -26.26 2.35 19.97
CA ALA A 174 -27.18 2.30 18.85
C ALA A 174 -28.65 2.26 19.30
N ASN A 175 -28.96 1.43 20.31
CA ASN A 175 -30.31 1.34 20.88
C ASN A 175 -30.74 2.62 21.61
N ALA A 176 -29.83 3.26 22.35
CA ALA A 176 -30.15 4.47 23.12
C ALA A 176 -30.43 5.68 22.21
N TYR A 177 -29.72 5.79 21.09
CA TYR A 177 -29.82 6.92 20.16
C TYR A 177 -30.67 6.63 18.91
N GLY A 178 -31.17 5.40 18.76
CA GLY A 178 -31.96 4.99 17.60
C GLY A 178 -31.16 4.98 16.29
N ILE A 179 -29.86 4.66 16.37
CA ILE A 179 -28.93 4.65 15.23
C ILE A 179 -28.92 3.24 14.63
N PRO A 180 -29.04 3.09 13.29
CA PRO A 180 -28.80 1.82 12.61
C PRO A 180 -27.48 1.16 13.05
N PHE A 181 -27.57 -0.10 13.47
CA PHE A 181 -26.45 -0.89 13.98
C PHE A 181 -25.97 -1.90 12.94
N TYR A 182 -24.67 -1.89 12.68
CA TYR A 182 -23.97 -2.86 11.84
C TYR A 182 -22.84 -3.49 12.65
N SER A 183 -22.63 -4.80 12.53
CA SER A 183 -21.53 -5.50 13.21
C SER A 183 -20.70 -6.26 12.19
N MET A 184 -19.41 -5.95 12.12
CA MET A 184 -18.46 -6.60 11.22
C MET A 184 -17.71 -7.73 11.93
N ASP A 185 -17.45 -8.82 11.21
CA ASP A 185 -16.78 -10.02 11.73
C ASP A 185 -15.24 -9.88 11.71
N ILE A 186 -14.74 -8.76 12.23
CA ILE A 186 -13.30 -8.44 12.29
C ILE A 186 -12.93 -8.10 13.73
N GLN A 187 -11.94 -8.81 14.27
CA GLN A 187 -11.31 -8.44 15.52
C GLN A 187 -10.49 -7.16 15.32
N HIS A 188 -10.80 -6.11 16.09
CA HIS A 188 -10.10 -4.83 15.99
C HIS A 188 -10.22 -4.03 17.30
N THR A 189 -9.73 -2.80 17.27
CA THR A 189 -9.76 -1.83 18.35
C THR A 189 -9.69 -0.41 17.79
N GLY A 190 -10.53 0.49 18.29
CA GLY A 190 -10.61 1.87 17.83
C GLY A 190 -9.37 2.72 18.08
N GLY A 191 -8.48 2.38 19.02
CA GLY A 191 -7.18 3.05 19.16
C GLY A 191 -6.23 2.74 18.01
N ASN A 192 -6.42 1.59 17.35
CA ASN A 192 -5.67 1.22 16.16
C ASN A 192 -6.39 1.59 14.86
N TYR A 193 -7.38 2.48 14.87
CA TYR A 193 -8.11 2.92 13.68
C TYR A 193 -8.32 4.43 13.66
N ALA A 194 -7.99 5.05 12.53
CA ALA A 194 -8.40 6.41 12.20
C ALA A 194 -8.89 6.47 10.75
N ALA A 195 -9.83 7.37 10.45
CA ALA A 195 -10.30 7.65 9.10
C ALA A 195 -10.08 9.13 8.76
N ASP A 196 -9.80 9.43 7.50
CA ASP A 196 -9.73 10.82 7.00
C ASP A 196 -11.07 11.36 6.48
N GLY A 197 -12.10 10.52 6.39
CA GLY A 197 -13.41 10.89 5.86
C GLY A 197 -13.50 10.99 4.34
N TYR A 198 -12.41 10.69 3.62
CA TYR A 198 -12.31 10.65 2.15
C TYR A 198 -12.04 9.24 1.62
N GLY A 199 -12.30 8.21 2.42
CA GLY A 199 -12.13 6.80 2.04
C GLY A 199 -10.81 6.17 2.52
N ARG A 200 -9.92 6.92 3.17
CA ARG A 200 -8.67 6.37 3.69
C ARG A 200 -8.76 6.03 5.17
N GLY A 201 -8.25 4.85 5.52
CA GLY A 201 -8.15 4.37 6.89
C GLY A 201 -6.70 4.12 7.29
N PHE A 202 -6.35 4.39 8.55
CA PHE A 202 -5.01 4.22 9.10
C PHE A 202 -5.03 3.26 10.28
N SER A 203 -4.12 2.29 10.24
CA SER A 203 -3.93 1.33 11.32
C SER A 203 -2.48 0.83 11.35
N SER A 204 -2.08 0.19 12.44
CA SER A 204 -0.94 -0.73 12.39
C SER A 204 -1.33 -2.05 11.75
N ARG A 205 -0.34 -2.90 11.45
CA ARG A 205 -0.57 -4.29 11.00
C ARG A 205 -1.13 -5.23 12.08
N LEU A 206 -1.38 -4.74 13.31
CA LEU A 206 -2.01 -5.52 14.39
C LEU A 206 -3.35 -6.13 13.97
N VAL A 207 -4.15 -5.41 13.18
CA VAL A 207 -5.42 -5.92 12.61
C VAL A 207 -5.25 -7.25 11.87
N TYR A 208 -4.14 -7.44 11.13
CA TYR A 208 -3.87 -8.69 10.43
C TYR A 208 -3.31 -9.77 11.38
N LYS A 209 -2.49 -9.36 12.35
CA LYS A 209 -1.94 -10.27 13.38
C LYS A 209 -3.04 -10.87 14.26
N GLU A 210 -4.09 -10.10 14.53
CA GLU A 210 -5.23 -10.52 15.35
C GLU A 210 -6.29 -11.30 14.57
N ASN A 211 -6.27 -11.27 13.24
CA ASN A 211 -7.19 -12.02 12.38
C ASN A 211 -6.44 -13.00 11.45
N PRO A 212 -5.59 -13.92 11.96
CA PRO A 212 -4.72 -14.76 11.12
C PRO A 212 -5.46 -15.78 10.24
N SER A 213 -6.76 -15.98 10.50
CA SER A 213 -7.62 -16.88 9.71
C SER A 213 -8.36 -16.17 8.57
N ILE A 214 -8.31 -14.83 8.52
CA ILE A 214 -8.96 -14.00 7.50
C ILE A 214 -7.87 -13.39 6.61
N SER A 215 -8.01 -13.50 5.30
CA SER A 215 -7.01 -12.92 4.39
C SER A 215 -7.03 -11.39 4.44
N GLU A 216 -5.88 -10.73 4.26
CA GLU A 216 -5.80 -9.26 4.24
C GLU A 216 -6.77 -8.66 3.20
N ALA A 217 -6.93 -9.31 2.05
CA ALA A 217 -7.88 -8.89 1.01
C ALA A 217 -9.35 -8.91 1.49
N THR A 218 -9.74 -9.93 2.25
CA THR A 218 -11.09 -10.03 2.83
C THR A 218 -11.31 -8.97 3.90
N ILE A 219 -10.29 -8.70 4.73
CA ILE A 219 -10.34 -7.63 5.74
C ILE A 219 -10.52 -6.27 5.06
N ARG A 220 -9.71 -5.98 4.03
CA ARG A 220 -9.84 -4.74 3.25
C ARG A 220 -11.21 -4.60 2.60
N GLN A 221 -11.73 -5.67 1.98
CA GLN A 221 -13.08 -5.65 1.42
C GLN A 221 -14.16 -5.41 2.48
N THR A 222 -14.00 -5.99 3.67
CA THR A 222 -14.92 -5.73 4.79
C THR A 222 -14.89 -4.26 5.22
N PHE A 223 -13.73 -3.61 5.21
CA PHE A 223 -13.65 -2.17 5.50
C PHE A 223 -14.21 -1.29 4.37
N VAL A 224 -14.13 -1.71 3.12
CA VAL A 224 -14.89 -1.07 2.02
C VAL A 224 -16.39 -1.16 2.30
N ASP A 225 -16.88 -2.38 2.56
CA ASP A 225 -18.32 -2.67 2.66
C ASP A 225 -18.96 -2.03 3.89
N TYR A 226 -18.27 -1.99 5.04
CA TYR A 226 -18.83 -1.48 6.30
C TYR A 226 -18.44 -0.03 6.60
N LEU A 227 -17.28 0.44 6.14
CA LEU A 227 -16.72 1.72 6.55
C LEU A 227 -16.48 2.67 5.37
N GLY A 228 -16.58 2.17 4.13
CA GLY A 228 -16.26 2.95 2.94
C GLY A 228 -14.77 3.26 2.83
N ILE A 229 -13.92 2.39 3.38
CA ILE A 229 -12.46 2.56 3.34
C ILE A 229 -11.90 1.82 2.13
N ASP A 230 -11.69 2.52 1.03
CA ASP A 230 -11.11 2.01 -0.21
C ASP A 230 -9.58 1.93 -0.15
N GLU A 231 -8.93 2.85 0.57
CA GLU A 231 -7.49 2.79 0.82
C GLU A 231 -7.17 2.56 2.31
N TYR A 232 -6.88 1.31 2.66
CA TYR A 232 -6.52 0.93 4.03
C TYR A 232 -5.00 0.87 4.24
N LEU A 233 -4.46 1.91 4.86
CA LEU A 233 -3.04 2.11 5.09
C LEU A 233 -2.58 1.47 6.41
N THR A 234 -1.87 0.34 6.29
CA THR A 234 -1.33 -0.38 7.45
C THR A 234 0.20 -0.40 7.49
N ARG A 235 0.83 -0.11 8.64
CA ARG A 235 2.30 -0.22 8.81
C ARG A 235 2.69 -1.05 10.04
N GLU A 236 3.89 -1.64 10.01
CA GLU A 236 4.43 -2.30 11.21
C GLU A 236 4.81 -1.22 12.24
N LEU A 237 4.17 -1.29 13.42
CA LEU A 237 4.38 -0.39 14.55
C LEU A 237 4.62 -1.24 15.81
N ASP A 238 5.58 -2.16 15.73
CA ASP A 238 5.85 -3.22 16.72
C ASP A 238 6.52 -2.66 18.00
N TYR A 239 5.71 -2.02 18.83
CA TYR A 239 6.07 -1.55 20.17
C TYR A 239 4.83 -1.43 21.08
N ASP A 240 4.94 -1.98 22.29
CA ASP A 240 3.90 -2.07 23.33
C ASP A 240 2.55 -2.64 22.82
N ILE A 241 1.53 -1.79 22.64
CA ILE A 241 0.18 -2.17 22.22
C ILE A 241 -0.05 -2.09 20.72
N GLU A 242 0.93 -1.59 19.95
CA GLU A 242 0.88 -1.49 18.48
C GLU A 242 -0.32 -0.68 17.93
N HIS A 243 -0.89 0.25 18.69
CA HIS A 243 -1.99 1.10 18.21
C HIS A 243 -1.47 2.26 17.36
N PHE A 244 -2.17 2.61 16.28
CA PHE A 244 -1.83 3.76 15.45
C PHE A 244 -1.87 5.10 16.22
N ASP A 245 -2.84 5.28 17.13
CA ASP A 245 -3.04 6.52 17.90
C ASP A 245 -1.94 6.85 18.93
N THR A 246 -0.96 5.96 19.09
CA THR A 246 0.24 6.19 19.89
C THR A 246 1.44 6.63 19.03
N PHE A 247 1.33 6.57 17.70
CA PHE A 247 2.36 7.01 16.76
C PHE A 247 1.92 8.21 15.92
N GLY A 248 0.67 8.23 15.47
CA GLY A 248 0.16 9.23 14.54
C GLY A 248 -1.24 9.70 14.90
N LYS A 249 -1.52 10.97 14.58
CA LYS A 249 -2.81 11.61 14.80
C LYS A 249 -3.19 12.48 13.60
N PRO A 250 -4.05 11.99 12.70
CA PRO A 250 -4.72 12.83 11.71
C PRO A 250 -5.53 13.90 12.43
N VAL A 251 -5.32 15.17 12.06
CA VAL A 251 -6.02 16.34 12.63
C VAL A 251 -6.79 17.13 11.57
N ALA A 252 -6.53 16.85 10.29
CA ALA A 252 -7.27 17.32 9.13
C ALA A 252 -7.06 16.32 7.97
N PRO A 253 -7.85 16.40 6.88
CA PRO A 253 -7.72 15.47 5.75
C PRO A 253 -6.30 15.39 5.15
N ASP A 254 -5.54 16.48 5.20
CA ASP A 254 -4.19 16.59 4.68
C ASP A 254 -3.09 16.67 5.74
N THR A 255 -3.42 16.62 7.04
CA THR A 255 -2.48 16.93 8.10
C THR A 255 -2.43 15.86 9.19
N ILE A 256 -1.24 15.36 9.47
CA ILE A 256 -0.97 14.33 10.50
C ILE A 256 0.08 14.87 11.48
N VAL A 257 -0.22 14.81 12.77
CA VAL A 257 0.79 14.98 13.83
C VAL A 257 1.42 13.61 14.10
N TRP A 258 2.75 13.52 14.00
CA TRP A 258 3.48 12.26 14.09
C TRP A 258 4.51 12.28 15.23
N GLY A 259 4.46 11.27 16.10
CA GLY A 259 5.33 11.12 17.26
C GLY A 259 6.79 10.85 16.87
N GLU A 260 7.69 11.69 17.37
CA GLU A 260 9.14 11.58 17.20
C GLU A 260 9.77 11.01 18.46
N PHE A 261 10.06 9.70 18.41
CA PHE A 261 10.82 9.03 19.45
C PHE A 261 12.30 9.44 19.41
N PRO A 262 13.03 9.35 20.53
CA PRO A 262 14.47 9.54 20.51
C PRO A 262 15.16 8.56 19.56
N GLU A 263 16.11 9.07 18.79
CA GLU A 263 16.86 8.30 17.80
C GLU A 263 17.45 7.02 18.40
N HIS A 264 17.48 5.95 17.60
CA HIS A 264 18.03 4.64 17.95
C HIS A 264 17.31 3.86 19.06
N THR A 265 16.14 4.31 19.52
CA THR A 265 15.24 3.49 20.33
C THR A 265 14.47 2.49 19.46
N THR A 266 13.98 1.39 20.04
CA THR A 266 13.15 0.42 19.31
C THR A 266 11.94 1.03 18.61
N PRO A 267 11.06 1.82 19.28
CA PRO A 267 9.92 2.44 18.61
C PRO A 267 10.31 3.43 17.51
N TRP A 268 11.49 4.07 17.61
CA TRP A 268 11.98 4.97 16.56
C TRP A 268 12.15 4.26 15.22
N PHE A 269 12.72 3.05 15.18
CA PHE A 269 12.92 2.34 13.91
C PHE A 269 11.61 2.02 13.19
N TRP A 270 10.58 1.59 13.93
CA TRP A 270 9.26 1.30 13.39
C TRP A 270 8.52 2.58 12.99
N SER A 271 8.57 3.61 13.85
CA SER A 271 7.96 4.91 13.60
C SER A 271 8.49 5.58 12.33
N GLU A 272 9.82 5.68 12.17
CA GLU A 272 10.43 6.31 10.98
C GLU A 272 10.21 5.49 9.71
N ALA A 273 10.11 4.16 9.81
CA ALA A 273 9.80 3.33 8.66
C ALA A 273 8.35 3.52 8.19
N ALA A 274 7.40 3.64 9.11
CA ALA A 274 6.02 3.96 8.80
C ALA A 274 5.89 5.39 8.24
N LEU A 275 6.58 6.36 8.85
CA LEU A 275 6.52 7.75 8.43
C LEU A 275 6.96 7.97 6.98
N ARG A 276 8.06 7.35 6.54
CA ARG A 276 8.54 7.46 5.14
C ARG A 276 7.47 7.10 4.12
N HIS A 277 6.54 6.21 4.48
CA HIS A 277 5.41 5.92 3.62
C HIS A 277 4.41 7.07 3.60
N TYR A 278 3.97 7.57 4.76
CA TYR A 278 3.01 8.67 4.81
C TYR A 278 3.54 9.94 4.14
N GLU A 279 4.85 10.22 4.24
CA GLU A 279 5.52 11.32 3.53
C GLU A 279 5.51 11.15 1.99
N SER A 280 5.39 9.91 1.50
CA SER A 280 5.30 9.63 0.06
C SER A 280 3.88 9.69 -0.49
N LEU A 281 2.87 9.80 0.39
CA LEU A 281 1.47 9.81 0.01
C LEU A 281 0.97 11.23 -0.23
N GLN A 282 0.00 11.35 -1.13
CA GLN A 282 -0.79 12.56 -1.32
C GLN A 282 -2.05 12.47 -0.47
N SER A 283 -2.39 13.56 0.19
CA SER A 283 -3.66 13.78 0.87
C SER A 283 -4.84 13.80 -0.11
N PRO A 284 -6.09 13.69 0.39
CA PRO A 284 -7.30 13.82 -0.43
C PRO A 284 -7.41 15.17 -1.15
N TYR A 285 -6.67 16.20 -0.72
CA TYR A 285 -6.62 17.49 -1.40
C TYR A 285 -5.66 17.54 -2.59
N GLY A 286 -4.97 16.43 -2.90
CA GLY A 286 -4.05 16.34 -4.01
C GLY A 286 -2.66 16.90 -3.71
N TRP A 287 -2.28 17.10 -2.46
CA TRP A 287 -0.91 17.52 -2.09
C TRP A 287 -0.30 16.52 -1.10
N PRO A 288 1.04 16.39 -1.00
CA PRO A 288 1.66 15.58 0.03
C PRO A 288 1.09 15.87 1.42
N TYR A 289 0.98 14.85 2.26
CA TYR A 289 0.55 15.06 3.64
C TYR A 289 1.46 16.05 4.38
N LYS A 290 0.84 16.99 5.10
CA LYS A 290 1.52 17.88 6.05
C LYS A 290 1.81 17.09 7.32
N ILE A 291 3.05 16.67 7.49
CA ILE A 291 3.50 15.97 8.69
C ILE A 291 4.07 16.96 9.70
N HIS A 292 3.44 17.06 10.86
CA HIS A 292 3.94 17.81 12.00
C HIS A 292 4.61 16.87 12.99
N ARG A 293 5.94 16.97 13.10
CA ARG A 293 6.75 16.15 14.02
C ARG A 293 6.56 16.62 15.46
N LEU A 294 6.23 15.69 16.35
CA LEU A 294 5.96 15.93 17.77
C LEU A 294 6.94 15.12 18.64
N PRO A 295 7.96 15.75 19.24
CA PRO A 295 8.90 15.05 20.11
C PRO A 295 8.19 14.31 21.24
N LEU A 296 8.63 13.10 21.53
CA LEU A 296 8.18 12.30 22.68
C LEU A 296 9.33 12.14 23.68
N TRP A 297 9.07 12.48 24.93
CA TRP A 297 10.09 12.51 25.99
C TRP A 297 10.00 11.29 26.90
N ASP A 298 11.13 10.87 27.45
CA ASP A 298 11.25 9.72 28.35
C ASP A 298 10.47 9.95 29.65
N GLN A 299 9.69 8.94 30.04
CA GLN A 299 8.92 8.85 31.29
C GLN A 299 9.37 7.62 32.10
N SER A 300 10.69 7.44 32.27
CA SER A 300 11.39 6.36 32.98
C SER A 300 11.24 4.95 32.40
N TRP A 301 10.01 4.53 32.10
CA TRP A 301 9.67 3.19 31.59
C TRP A 301 8.75 3.26 30.36
N SER A 302 8.46 4.45 29.87
CA SER A 302 7.59 4.73 28.72
C SER A 302 7.92 6.10 28.13
N TRP A 303 7.04 6.63 27.29
CA TRP A 303 7.16 7.95 26.67
C TRP A 303 5.98 8.84 27.06
N THR A 304 6.13 10.15 26.87
CA THR A 304 4.99 11.07 26.88
C THR A 304 4.02 10.71 25.74
N ALA A 305 2.72 10.86 25.99
CA ALA A 305 1.62 10.47 25.13
C ALA A 305 0.99 11.68 24.41
N TYR A 306 1.73 12.77 24.16
CA TYR A 306 1.16 13.99 23.55
C TYR A 306 0.45 13.74 22.21
N VAL A 307 0.83 12.70 21.46
CA VAL A 307 0.15 12.27 20.23
C VAL A 307 -1.25 11.67 20.48
N ASN A 308 -1.49 11.09 21.66
CA ASN A 308 -2.72 10.45 22.07
C ASN A 308 -3.77 11.48 22.54
N SER A 309 -4.06 12.43 21.64
CA SER A 309 -4.95 13.58 21.83
C SER A 309 -6.35 13.33 21.25
N LEU A 310 -7.32 14.16 21.66
CA LEU A 310 -8.68 14.14 21.13
C LEU A 310 -8.97 15.40 20.31
N VAL A 311 -9.46 15.25 19.08
CA VAL A 311 -10.05 16.33 18.29
C VAL A 311 -11.56 16.28 18.53
N THR A 312 -12.18 17.37 19.01
CA THR A 312 -13.63 17.40 19.23
C THR A 312 -14.16 18.83 19.25
N GLY A 313 -15.27 19.07 18.54
CA GLY A 313 -15.81 20.42 18.39
C GLY A 313 -14.78 21.39 17.81
N ASP A 314 -14.53 22.50 18.52
CA ASP A 314 -13.51 23.49 18.19
C ASP A 314 -12.19 23.30 18.97
N ARG A 315 -11.99 22.13 19.60
CA ARG A 315 -10.88 21.86 20.53
C ARG A 315 -9.99 20.71 20.08
N ILE A 316 -8.73 20.79 20.47
CA ILE A 316 -7.82 19.66 20.53
C ILE A 316 -7.31 19.54 21.97
N ILE A 317 -7.64 18.45 22.63
CA ILE A 317 -7.26 18.18 24.02
C ILE A 317 -6.04 17.28 24.02
N ILE A 318 -4.90 17.81 24.48
CA ILE A 318 -3.62 17.11 24.58
C ILE A 318 -3.28 16.80 26.05
N PRO A 319 -2.64 15.65 26.35
CA PRO A 319 -2.27 15.32 27.72
C PRO A 319 -1.18 16.25 28.25
N SER A 320 -1.27 16.62 29.53
CA SER A 320 -0.29 17.45 30.23
C SER A 320 0.55 16.61 31.19
N TYR A 321 1.85 16.92 31.23
CA TYR A 321 2.81 16.34 32.17
C TYR A 321 3.27 17.37 33.20
N ASN A 322 2.59 18.53 33.28
CA ASN A 322 2.99 19.67 34.10
C ASN A 322 4.48 20.04 33.91
N SER A 323 4.93 19.98 32.65
CA SER A 323 6.35 20.11 32.27
C SER A 323 6.56 21.21 31.24
N GLY A 324 7.83 21.58 30.98
CA GLY A 324 8.18 22.54 29.94
C GLY A 324 7.75 22.09 28.53
N HIS A 325 7.65 20.78 28.31
CA HIS A 325 7.30 20.17 27.03
C HIS A 325 5.84 20.38 26.62
N ASP A 326 4.94 20.65 27.59
CA ASP A 326 3.53 20.92 27.32
C ASP A 326 3.33 22.12 26.38
N SER A 327 4.16 23.16 26.54
CA SER A 327 4.12 24.37 25.72
C SER A 327 4.59 24.14 24.28
N GLU A 328 5.56 23.23 24.11
CA GLU A 328 6.10 22.83 22.82
C GLU A 328 5.09 21.98 22.06
N ALA A 329 4.52 20.95 22.72
CA ALA A 329 3.47 20.12 22.15
C ALA A 329 2.26 20.95 21.70
N ARG A 330 1.78 21.88 22.56
CA ARG A 330 0.70 22.80 22.19
C ARG A 330 1.02 23.61 20.94
N THR A 331 2.24 24.12 20.82
CA THR A 331 2.66 24.95 19.68
C THR A 331 2.63 24.14 18.37
N ILE A 332 3.08 22.89 18.41
CA ILE A 332 3.08 21.98 17.25
C ILE A 332 1.65 21.66 16.82
N TYR A 333 0.76 21.31 17.75
CA TYR A 333 -0.66 21.09 17.45
C TYR A 333 -1.35 22.35 16.93
N GLN A 334 -1.03 23.53 17.47
CA GLN A 334 -1.62 24.79 17.01
C GLN A 334 -1.20 25.11 15.57
N ALA A 335 0.02 24.75 15.18
CA ALA A 335 0.50 24.87 13.81
C ALA A 335 -0.15 23.84 12.88
N ALA A 336 -0.37 22.60 13.36
CA ALA A 336 -0.97 21.51 12.60
C ALA A 336 -2.49 21.72 12.36
N ALA A 337 -3.18 22.33 13.32
CA ALA A 337 -4.60 22.60 13.24
C ALA A 337 -4.89 24.06 13.63
N PRO A 338 -4.64 25.02 12.71
CA PRO A 338 -4.98 26.41 12.94
C PRO A 338 -6.45 26.58 13.32
N GLY A 339 -6.79 27.63 14.07
CA GLY A 339 -8.17 27.92 14.47
C GLY A 339 -8.75 27.06 15.59
N TYR A 340 -8.25 25.83 15.81
CA TYR A 340 -8.63 25.02 16.97
C TYR A 340 -8.07 25.60 18.27
N GLN A 341 -8.82 25.44 19.35
CA GLN A 341 -8.36 25.69 20.72
C GLN A 341 -7.57 24.49 21.23
N VAL A 342 -6.25 24.61 21.29
CA VAL A 342 -5.38 23.53 21.80
C VAL A 342 -5.23 23.64 23.32
N VAL A 343 -5.94 22.78 24.04
CA VAL A 343 -6.03 22.76 25.51
C VAL A 343 -5.29 21.56 26.10
N LEU A 344 -4.85 21.72 27.34
CA LEU A 344 -4.13 20.69 28.09
C LEU A 344 -5.08 20.12 29.14
N ALA A 345 -5.04 18.82 29.38
CA ALA A 345 -5.64 18.19 30.55
C ALA A 345 -4.62 17.26 31.21
N ASP A 346 -4.55 17.27 32.55
CA ASP A 346 -3.66 16.40 33.32
C ASP A 346 -3.73 14.96 32.83
N ASN A 347 -2.58 14.37 32.54
CA ASN A 347 -2.49 12.99 32.11
C ASN A 347 -2.70 11.98 33.26
N ASP A 348 -2.80 12.45 34.51
CA ASP A 348 -3.11 11.67 35.72
C ASP A 348 -2.26 10.39 35.82
N GLY A 349 -0.95 10.57 35.55
CA GLY A 349 0.08 9.53 35.67
C GLY A 349 0.04 8.42 34.62
N THR A 350 -0.76 8.56 33.56
CA THR A 350 -0.84 7.58 32.47
C THR A 350 0.37 7.68 31.52
N PHE A 351 0.49 6.79 30.53
CA PHE A 351 1.70 6.62 29.73
C PHE A 351 1.40 6.56 28.23
N TRP A 352 2.43 6.45 27.40
CA TRP A 352 2.34 6.43 25.94
C TRP A 352 1.20 5.60 25.34
N GLY A 353 0.98 4.38 25.84
CA GLY A 353 -0.06 3.46 25.35
C GLY A 353 -1.46 3.66 25.93
N ASP A 354 -1.68 4.64 26.82
CA ASP A 354 -2.98 4.87 27.44
C ASP A 354 -3.08 6.32 27.90
N SER A 355 -3.90 7.13 27.23
CA SER A 355 -4.08 8.54 27.59
C SER A 355 -5.47 9.04 27.15
N ILE A 356 -5.61 10.35 26.91
CA ILE A 356 -6.87 11.04 26.62
C ILE A 356 -7.61 10.39 25.46
N HIS A 357 -6.93 10.10 24.35
CA HIS A 357 -7.59 9.52 23.19
C HIS A 357 -8.15 8.12 23.49
N CYS A 358 -7.38 7.27 24.18
CA CYS A 358 -7.78 5.90 24.55
C CYS A 358 -9.03 5.86 25.44
N ARG A 359 -9.29 6.92 26.20
CA ARG A 359 -10.38 7.00 27.19
C ARG A 359 -11.56 7.84 26.74
N THR A 360 -11.56 8.29 25.48
CA THR A 360 -12.59 9.15 24.91
C THR A 360 -13.03 8.69 23.52
N ARG A 361 -14.30 8.92 23.17
CA ARG A 361 -14.84 8.66 21.83
C ARG A 361 -15.89 9.70 21.47
N ASN A 362 -15.78 10.32 20.30
CA ASN A 362 -16.76 11.30 19.83
C ASN A 362 -18.12 10.63 19.55
N LEU A 363 -19.21 11.32 19.89
CA LEU A 363 -20.55 11.07 19.37
C LEU A 363 -20.77 12.03 18.20
N HIS A 364 -20.71 11.52 16.96
CA HIS A 364 -20.87 12.36 15.78
C HIS A 364 -22.32 12.79 15.56
N ARG A 365 -22.48 13.94 14.91
CA ARG A 365 -23.78 14.48 14.51
C ARG A 365 -24.18 13.92 13.15
N GLY A 366 -25.20 13.07 13.13
CA GLY A 366 -25.66 12.40 11.91
C GLY A 366 -26.40 13.27 10.89
N ASP A 367 -27.03 14.37 11.33
CA ASP A 367 -27.85 15.26 10.49
C ASP A 367 -27.10 16.50 9.97
N GLY A 368 -25.79 16.58 10.21
CA GLY A 368 -24.94 17.71 9.82
C GLY A 368 -24.72 17.81 8.31
N VAL A 369 -24.46 19.04 7.84
CA VAL A 369 -23.98 19.30 6.48
C VAL A 369 -22.53 18.87 6.39
N ARG A 370 -22.17 18.14 5.33
CA ARG A 370 -20.80 17.71 5.04
C ARG A 370 -20.34 18.37 3.74
N VAL A 371 -19.14 18.93 3.77
CA VAL A 371 -18.55 19.70 2.67
C VAL A 371 -17.20 19.07 2.34
N TYR A 372 -17.11 18.43 1.19
CA TYR A 372 -15.92 17.73 0.69
C TYR A 372 -15.35 18.48 -0.52
N PRO A 373 -14.39 19.39 -0.33
CA PRO A 373 -13.73 20.05 -1.45
C PRO A 373 -13.03 19.03 -2.33
N ALA A 374 -13.12 19.25 -3.65
CA ALA A 374 -12.27 18.57 -4.60
C ALA A 374 -10.78 18.90 -4.32
N PRO A 375 -9.84 18.09 -4.82
CA PRO A 375 -8.44 18.45 -4.79
C PRO A 375 -8.24 19.88 -5.30
N HIS A 376 -7.53 20.70 -4.53
CA HIS A 376 -7.37 22.13 -4.80
C HIS A 376 -5.90 22.48 -4.87
N TRP A 377 -5.59 23.58 -5.53
CA TRP A 377 -4.20 23.99 -5.72
C TRP A 377 -3.68 24.79 -4.52
N GLU A 378 -2.52 24.42 -3.95
CA GLU A 378 -1.79 25.29 -3.04
C GLU A 378 -1.02 26.38 -3.80
N GLN A 379 -0.76 26.16 -5.10
CA GLN A 379 -0.12 27.10 -6.01
C GLN A 379 -0.86 27.14 -7.35
N ALA A 380 -1.05 28.32 -7.93
CA ALA A 380 -1.71 28.45 -9.23
C ALA A 380 -1.02 29.49 -10.12
N ALA A 381 -1.09 29.28 -11.43
CA ALA A 381 -0.45 30.15 -12.41
C ALA A 381 -1.16 31.51 -12.53
N ASP A 382 -0.39 32.60 -12.67
CA ASP A 382 -0.90 33.97 -12.79
C ASP A 382 -1.62 34.30 -14.11
N ASN A 383 -1.48 33.41 -15.09
CA ASN A 383 -2.14 33.46 -16.39
C ASN A 383 -3.27 32.44 -16.56
N ALA A 384 -3.64 31.72 -15.48
CA ALA A 384 -4.81 30.85 -15.49
C ALA A 384 -6.08 31.59 -15.88
N SER A 385 -7.04 30.87 -16.49
CA SER A 385 -8.34 31.46 -16.85
C SER A 385 -9.20 31.82 -15.61
N GLY A 386 -8.82 31.30 -14.45
CA GLY A 386 -9.39 31.49 -13.13
C GLY A 386 -9.11 30.25 -12.27
N TYR A 387 -9.35 30.34 -10.97
CA TYR A 387 -9.12 29.24 -10.03
C TYR A 387 -10.47 28.64 -9.64
N GLU A 388 -10.83 27.52 -10.25
CA GLU A 388 -12.07 26.82 -9.95
C GLU A 388 -12.01 26.11 -8.58
N VAL A 389 -12.99 26.40 -7.73
CA VAL A 389 -13.18 25.70 -6.46
C VAL A 389 -14.45 24.88 -6.57
N ALA A 390 -14.32 23.56 -6.48
CA ALA A 390 -15.42 22.61 -6.49
C ALA A 390 -15.53 21.85 -5.16
N ALA A 391 -16.74 21.44 -4.80
CA ALA A 391 -17.00 20.59 -3.64
C ALA A 391 -18.27 19.76 -3.80
N GLU A 392 -18.22 18.54 -3.27
CA GLU A 392 -19.39 17.71 -2.99
C GLU A 392 -20.02 18.17 -1.68
N ILE A 393 -21.33 18.42 -1.70
CA ILE A 393 -22.10 18.94 -0.56
C ILE A 393 -23.18 17.93 -0.18
N LEU A 394 -22.92 17.16 0.87
CA LEU A 394 -23.84 16.15 1.36
C LEU A 394 -24.66 16.67 2.53
N THR A 395 -25.95 16.35 2.51
CA THR A 395 -26.89 16.67 3.61
C THR A 395 -27.63 15.41 4.01
N ALA A 396 -28.17 15.38 5.23
CA ALA A 396 -29.09 14.31 5.59
C ALA A 396 -30.32 14.33 4.65
N PRO A 397 -30.86 13.15 4.25
CA PRO A 397 -31.95 13.07 3.28
C PRO A 397 -33.16 13.95 3.60
N ALA A 398 -33.44 14.15 4.90
CA ALA A 398 -34.57 14.94 5.38
C ALA A 398 -34.38 16.47 5.30
N THR A 399 -33.14 16.98 5.30
CA THR A 399 -32.88 18.42 5.45
C THR A 399 -32.74 19.11 4.10
N GLN A 400 -31.99 18.51 3.16
CA GLN A 400 -31.61 19.09 1.87
C GLN A 400 -30.88 20.43 2.01
N ILE A 401 -30.06 20.76 1.00
CA ILE A 401 -29.38 22.06 0.98
C ILE A 401 -30.36 23.25 0.88
N ALA A 402 -30.07 24.32 1.62
CA ALA A 402 -30.75 25.60 1.55
C ALA A 402 -30.01 26.54 0.59
N GLY A 403 -30.57 26.75 -0.60
CA GLY A 403 -30.03 27.69 -1.58
C GLY A 403 -28.77 27.15 -2.27
N ARG A 404 -27.74 27.99 -2.40
CA ARG A 404 -26.45 27.65 -3.03
C ARG A 404 -25.34 27.68 -1.99
N PRO A 405 -24.41 26.71 -1.99
CA PRO A 405 -23.17 26.82 -1.23
C PRO A 405 -22.46 28.13 -1.58
N GLN A 406 -21.69 28.66 -0.63
CA GLN A 406 -20.93 29.89 -0.79
C GLN A 406 -19.45 29.56 -0.84
N LEU A 407 -18.78 30.02 -1.90
CA LEU A 407 -17.34 30.22 -1.88
C LEU A 407 -17.05 31.58 -1.27
N ARG A 408 -16.25 31.61 -0.20
CA ARG A 408 -15.81 32.84 0.45
C ARG A 408 -14.30 32.95 0.32
N TRP A 409 -13.82 34.02 -0.32
CA TRP A 409 -12.39 34.21 -0.54
C TRP A 409 -11.92 35.64 -0.30
N THR A 410 -10.64 35.80 0.01
CA THR A 410 -9.97 37.09 0.23
C THR A 410 -8.50 37.02 -0.18
N VAL A 411 -7.84 38.18 -0.25
CA VAL A 411 -6.40 38.31 -0.50
C VAL A 411 -5.69 38.59 0.82
N THR A 412 -4.53 37.97 1.03
CA THR A 412 -3.68 38.24 2.20
C THR A 412 -3.39 39.74 2.34
N GLY A 413 -3.59 40.28 3.55
CA GLY A 413 -3.47 41.73 3.82
C GLY A 413 -4.71 42.38 4.43
N GLY A 414 -5.73 41.59 4.77
CA GLY A 414 -6.88 42.04 5.58
C GLY A 414 -8.06 42.61 4.78
N ALA A 415 -8.17 42.27 3.50
CA ALA A 415 -9.37 42.61 2.72
C ALA A 415 -10.60 41.84 3.24
N PRO A 416 -11.82 42.42 3.18
CA PRO A 416 -13.05 41.70 3.46
C PRO A 416 -13.24 40.50 2.52
N PHE A 417 -13.87 39.43 3.02
CA PHE A 417 -14.22 38.28 2.18
C PHE A 417 -15.23 38.67 1.09
N THR A 418 -14.93 38.26 -0.14
CA THR A 418 -15.89 38.21 -1.24
C THR A 418 -16.70 36.92 -1.12
N SER A 419 -18.01 36.99 -1.36
CA SER A 419 -18.90 35.83 -1.34
C SER A 419 -19.45 35.57 -2.75
N GLN A 420 -19.41 34.31 -3.17
CA GLN A 420 -19.86 33.86 -4.49
C GLN A 420 -20.70 32.60 -4.34
N ASN A 421 -21.85 32.55 -5.04
CA ASN A 421 -22.64 31.33 -5.14
C ASN A 421 -21.85 30.27 -5.93
N MET A 422 -21.77 29.07 -5.39
CA MET A 422 -21.34 27.89 -6.13
C MET A 422 -22.53 27.34 -6.94
N LEU A 423 -22.29 27.03 -8.21
CA LEU A 423 -23.30 26.55 -9.15
C LEU A 423 -23.17 25.03 -9.33
N PRO A 424 -24.27 24.29 -9.54
CA PRO A 424 -24.20 22.86 -9.84
C PRO A 424 -23.34 22.60 -11.08
N THR A 425 -22.43 21.63 -11.01
CA THR A 425 -21.56 21.27 -12.15
C THR A 425 -22.26 20.35 -13.16
N GLY A 426 -23.28 19.64 -12.70
CA GLY A 426 -23.97 18.59 -13.46
C GLY A 426 -23.77 17.20 -12.84
N ASN A 427 -22.71 17.03 -12.03
CA ASN A 427 -22.53 15.86 -11.18
C ASN A 427 -23.48 15.94 -9.97
N PRO A 428 -23.98 14.80 -9.45
CA PRO A 428 -24.81 14.77 -8.25
C PRO A 428 -24.09 15.44 -7.07
N ASP A 429 -24.81 16.30 -6.35
CA ASP A 429 -24.36 16.97 -5.13
C ASP A 429 -23.07 17.81 -5.22
N GLU A 430 -22.54 18.02 -6.43
CA GLU A 430 -21.32 18.78 -6.68
C GLU A 430 -21.61 20.20 -7.16
N TYR A 431 -20.89 21.17 -6.59
CA TYR A 431 -21.02 22.58 -6.89
C TYR A 431 -19.65 23.21 -7.09
N ALA A 432 -19.55 24.17 -8.00
CA ALA A 432 -18.30 24.88 -8.29
C ALA A 432 -18.48 26.41 -8.42
N ALA A 433 -17.42 27.15 -8.12
CA ALA A 433 -17.29 28.58 -8.38
C ALA A 433 -15.85 28.91 -8.74
N THR A 434 -15.65 29.83 -9.69
CA THR A 434 -14.31 30.25 -10.12
C THR A 434 -13.94 31.59 -9.49
N ILE A 435 -12.79 31.64 -8.81
CA ILE A 435 -12.11 32.88 -8.44
C ILE A 435 -11.42 33.42 -9.69
N ALA A 436 -11.66 34.68 -10.06
CA ALA A 436 -10.98 35.27 -11.22
C ALA A 436 -9.46 35.26 -11.05
N ALA A 437 -8.71 35.24 -12.17
CA ALA A 437 -7.25 35.24 -12.16
C ALA A 437 -6.65 36.45 -11.42
N TRP A 438 -5.50 36.24 -10.78
CA TRP A 438 -4.75 37.24 -10.02
C TRP A 438 -3.28 37.28 -10.47
N PRO A 439 -2.56 38.40 -10.29
CA PRO A 439 -1.15 38.47 -10.65
C PRO A 439 -0.26 37.65 -9.70
N ALA A 440 0.89 37.18 -10.21
CA ALA A 440 1.90 36.49 -9.42
C ALA A 440 2.34 37.30 -8.18
N GLY A 441 2.63 36.58 -7.09
CA GLY A 441 2.90 37.16 -5.77
C GLY A 441 1.65 37.44 -4.93
N THR A 442 0.46 37.11 -5.43
CA THR A 442 -0.80 37.18 -4.67
C THR A 442 -0.99 35.89 -3.88
N THR A 443 -1.36 36.00 -2.60
CA THR A 443 -1.88 34.85 -1.83
C THR A 443 -3.38 35.01 -1.64
N LEU A 444 -4.15 34.07 -2.17
CA LEU A 444 -5.58 33.94 -1.96
C LEU A 444 -5.85 33.03 -0.76
N ASN A 445 -6.84 33.38 0.05
CA ASN A 445 -7.33 32.52 1.11
C ASN A 445 -8.84 32.33 0.94
N TYR A 446 -9.32 31.11 1.08
CA TYR A 446 -10.73 30.82 0.87
C TYR A 446 -11.26 29.70 1.77
N TYR A 447 -12.59 29.60 1.85
CA TYR A 447 -13.31 28.48 2.42
C TYR A 447 -14.66 28.32 1.72
N ILE A 448 -15.24 27.14 1.86
CA ILE A 448 -16.56 26.80 1.35
C ILE A 448 -17.51 26.72 2.53
N GLU A 449 -18.73 27.22 2.39
CA GLU A 449 -19.77 27.15 3.40
C GLU A 449 -21.08 26.69 2.78
N ALA A 450 -21.75 25.75 3.43
CA ALA A 450 -23.07 25.28 3.02
C ALA A 450 -24.01 25.21 4.23
N THR A 451 -25.29 25.45 3.97
CA THR A 451 -26.36 25.45 4.98
C THR A 451 -27.51 24.59 4.48
N ASP A 452 -28.10 23.78 5.36
CA ASP A 452 -29.32 23.01 5.05
C ASP A 452 -30.61 23.80 5.37
N ARG A 453 -31.78 23.23 5.04
CA ARG A 453 -33.07 23.90 5.30
C ARG A 453 -33.47 23.96 6.78
N LEU A 454 -32.79 23.23 7.66
CA LEU A 454 -32.96 23.34 9.11
C LEU A 454 -32.06 24.42 9.72
N GLY A 455 -31.15 25.00 8.92
CA GLY A 455 -30.21 26.03 9.34
C GLY A 455 -28.88 25.47 9.86
N ASN A 456 -28.65 24.17 9.77
CA ASN A 456 -27.35 23.58 10.08
C ASN A 456 -26.35 24.07 9.02
N SER A 457 -25.21 24.60 9.45
CA SER A 457 -24.20 25.17 8.56
C SER A 457 -22.85 24.57 8.85
N ARG A 458 -22.10 24.28 7.79
CA ARG A 458 -20.74 23.73 7.89
C ARG A 458 -19.83 24.45 6.90
N SER A 459 -18.58 24.65 7.33
CA SER A 459 -17.50 25.13 6.47
C SER A 459 -16.43 24.08 6.25
N SER A 460 -15.74 24.19 5.11
CA SER A 460 -14.49 23.50 4.83
C SER A 460 -13.41 24.51 4.42
N PRO A 461 -12.25 24.56 5.12
CA PRO A 461 -11.90 23.72 6.26
C PRO A 461 -12.80 24.01 7.49
N PRO A 462 -12.93 23.08 8.46
CA PRO A 462 -13.70 23.31 9.68
C PRO A 462 -13.18 24.53 10.45
N LEU A 463 -14.07 25.29 11.09
CA LEU A 463 -13.78 26.52 11.85
C LEU A 463 -13.41 27.76 11.02
N ALA A 464 -13.65 27.75 9.71
CA ALA A 464 -13.48 28.96 8.90
C ALA A 464 -14.35 30.13 9.43
N PRO A 465 -13.86 31.39 9.41
CA PRO A 465 -12.64 31.86 8.72
C PRO A 465 -11.36 31.80 9.58
N ALA A 466 -11.35 31.15 10.75
CA ALA A 466 -10.12 30.96 11.52
C ALA A 466 -9.16 29.97 10.85
N THR A 467 -9.71 29.06 10.05
CA THR A 467 -9.01 28.17 9.11
C THR A 467 -9.37 28.53 7.68
N LEU A 468 -8.40 28.44 6.77
CA LEU A 468 -8.58 28.79 5.37
C LEU A 468 -7.71 27.87 4.51
N PHE A 469 -8.22 27.50 3.34
CA PHE A 469 -7.38 27.04 2.25
C PHE A 469 -6.60 28.21 1.67
N LYS A 470 -5.46 27.92 1.04
CA LYS A 470 -4.53 28.92 0.53
C LYS A 470 -4.15 28.58 -0.91
N ILE A 471 -4.09 29.60 -1.77
CA ILE A 471 -3.53 29.51 -3.12
C ILE A 471 -2.46 30.60 -3.25
N ASP A 472 -1.21 30.21 -3.43
CA ASP A 472 -0.13 31.12 -3.81
C ASP A 472 -0.08 31.25 -5.34
N VAL A 473 -0.33 32.46 -5.84
CA VAL A 473 -0.29 32.73 -7.27
C VAL A 473 1.17 32.97 -7.69
N VAL A 474 1.66 32.19 -8.62
CA VAL A 474 3.05 32.19 -9.09
C VAL A 474 3.11 32.37 -10.61
N SER A 475 4.27 32.80 -11.14
CA SER A 475 4.49 32.79 -12.59
C SER A 475 4.94 31.41 -13.00
N ASP A 476 4.13 30.74 -13.82
CA ASP A 476 4.37 29.39 -14.27
C ASP A 476 5.12 29.36 -15.62
N ASN A 477 6.18 28.57 -15.69
CA ASN A 477 6.95 28.29 -16.92
C ASN A 477 7.35 26.81 -17.03
N GLN A 478 6.78 25.93 -16.20
CA GLN A 478 7.11 24.51 -16.18
C GLN A 478 5.98 23.74 -16.84
N ALA A 479 6.31 22.79 -17.71
CA ALA A 479 5.30 21.94 -18.31
C ALA A 479 4.97 20.75 -17.39
N PRO A 480 3.73 20.23 -17.44
CA PRO A 480 3.34 19.09 -16.61
C PRO A 480 4.26 17.87 -16.76
N GLU A 481 4.54 17.19 -15.67
CA GLU A 481 5.20 15.90 -15.69
C GLU A 481 4.18 14.77 -15.86
N VAL A 482 4.34 13.94 -16.90
CA VAL A 482 3.44 12.81 -17.17
C VAL A 482 4.25 11.52 -17.18
N ASN A 483 3.84 10.57 -16.35
CA ASN A 483 4.35 9.21 -16.28
C ASN A 483 3.20 8.24 -16.60
N HIS A 484 3.33 7.45 -17.66
CA HIS A 484 2.28 6.54 -18.11
C HIS A 484 2.83 5.14 -18.33
N THR A 485 1.98 4.12 -18.18
CA THR A 485 2.31 2.74 -18.54
C THR A 485 1.85 2.50 -19.96
N THR A 486 2.76 2.10 -20.85
CA THR A 486 2.44 1.85 -22.26
C THR A 486 1.55 0.62 -22.42
N VAL A 487 0.49 0.73 -23.23
CA VAL A 487 -0.33 -0.42 -23.64
C VAL A 487 0.49 -1.30 -24.59
N GLN A 488 0.85 -2.50 -24.15
CA GLN A 488 1.75 -3.43 -24.87
C GLN A 488 1.02 -4.28 -25.94
N GLY A 489 -0.31 -4.33 -25.94
CA GLY A 489 -1.15 -5.14 -26.83
C GLY A 489 -2.61 -5.13 -26.40
N CYS A 490 -3.55 -5.48 -27.28
CA CYS A 490 -4.98 -5.51 -26.95
C CYS A 490 -5.71 -6.53 -27.83
N THR A 491 -6.49 -7.43 -27.23
CA THR A 491 -7.32 -8.36 -28.01
C THR A 491 -8.62 -7.70 -28.46
N LEU A 492 -9.34 -8.31 -29.40
CA LEU A 492 -10.71 -7.88 -29.73
C LEU A 492 -11.67 -7.94 -28.52
N ALA A 493 -11.41 -8.82 -27.54
CA ALA A 493 -12.24 -8.96 -26.35
C ALA A 493 -11.94 -7.87 -25.31
N ASP A 494 -10.70 -7.39 -25.25
CA ASP A 494 -10.24 -6.36 -24.32
C ASP A 494 -10.43 -4.94 -24.87
N TRP A 495 -11.01 -4.80 -26.07
CA TRP A 495 -11.26 -3.51 -26.68
C TRP A 495 -12.56 -2.87 -26.14
N PRO A 496 -12.53 -1.57 -25.76
CA PRO A 496 -11.38 -0.68 -25.76
C PRO A 496 -10.50 -0.78 -24.50
N PRO A 497 -9.18 -0.72 -24.64
CA PRO A 497 -8.29 -0.70 -23.48
C PRO A 497 -8.33 0.67 -22.79
N LEU A 498 -8.04 0.65 -21.50
CA LEU A 498 -7.84 1.85 -20.69
C LEU A 498 -6.41 2.35 -20.86
N VAL A 499 -6.23 3.65 -21.08
CA VAL A 499 -4.92 4.32 -21.02
C VAL A 499 -4.86 5.10 -19.72
N GLU A 500 -3.84 4.83 -18.91
CA GLU A 500 -3.67 5.42 -17.58
C GLU A 500 -2.33 6.16 -17.47
N CYS A 501 -2.32 7.28 -16.76
CA CYS A 501 -1.09 7.98 -16.39
C CYS A 501 -1.20 8.68 -15.05
N VAL A 502 -0.06 8.92 -14.41
CA VAL A 502 0.09 9.89 -13.33
C VAL A 502 0.63 11.18 -13.94
N ALA A 503 -0.06 12.29 -13.71
CA ALA A 503 0.38 13.60 -14.19
C ALA A 503 0.44 14.62 -13.04
N THR A 504 1.58 15.30 -12.87
CA THR A 504 1.80 16.30 -11.82
C THR A 504 2.30 17.61 -12.41
N ASP A 505 2.01 18.71 -11.75
CA ASP A 505 2.46 20.04 -12.15
C ASP A 505 2.58 20.94 -10.92
N ASP A 506 3.44 21.95 -10.94
CA ASP A 506 3.65 22.85 -9.79
C ASP A 506 2.49 23.86 -9.63
N CYS A 507 1.78 24.17 -10.72
CA CYS A 507 0.64 25.09 -10.76
C CYS A 507 -0.69 24.41 -11.09
N GLY A 508 -0.66 23.10 -11.35
CA GLY A 508 -1.82 22.25 -11.57
C GLY A 508 -2.08 21.94 -13.03
N ILE A 509 -2.89 20.91 -13.27
CA ILE A 509 -3.21 20.46 -14.62
C ILE A 509 -4.72 20.60 -14.87
N PRO A 510 -5.18 21.64 -15.59
CA PRO A 510 -6.59 21.85 -15.87
C PRO A 510 -7.15 20.80 -16.83
N GLU A 511 -6.35 20.30 -17.79
CA GLU A 511 -6.80 19.33 -18.78
C GLU A 511 -5.67 18.37 -19.21
N LEU A 512 -5.99 17.06 -19.26
CA LEU A 512 -5.23 16.06 -19.99
C LEU A 512 -6.05 15.55 -21.18
N THR A 513 -5.41 15.41 -22.34
CA THR A 513 -6.04 14.83 -23.53
C THR A 513 -5.27 13.61 -24.04
N LEU A 514 -6.03 12.59 -24.45
CA LEU A 514 -5.55 11.41 -25.13
C LEU A 514 -5.81 11.57 -26.63
N GLU A 515 -4.76 11.80 -27.40
CA GLU A 515 -4.82 11.77 -28.85
C GLU A 515 -4.55 10.35 -29.36
N TYR A 516 -5.30 9.87 -30.35
CA TYR A 516 -5.09 8.54 -30.90
C TYR A 516 -5.49 8.40 -32.38
N LYS A 517 -4.99 7.33 -33.00
CA LYS A 517 -5.20 6.93 -34.39
C LYS A 517 -5.62 5.48 -34.47
N LEU A 518 -6.57 5.20 -35.35
CA LEU A 518 -6.92 3.85 -35.80
C LEU A 518 -6.30 3.66 -37.19
N GLY A 519 -5.30 2.81 -37.30
CA GLY A 519 -4.40 2.75 -38.45
C GLY A 519 -3.71 4.11 -38.66
N ASN A 520 -3.98 4.75 -39.80
CA ASN A 520 -3.46 6.09 -40.14
C ASN A 520 -4.49 7.22 -39.94
N GLN A 521 -5.70 6.93 -39.46
CA GLN A 521 -6.76 7.92 -39.30
C GLN A 521 -6.77 8.50 -37.88
N LEU A 522 -6.52 9.80 -37.77
CA LEU A 522 -6.60 10.53 -36.50
C LEU A 522 -8.05 10.61 -36.01
N GLN A 523 -8.25 10.32 -34.72
CA GLN A 523 -9.55 10.39 -34.07
C GLN A 523 -9.70 11.72 -33.32
N THR A 524 -10.92 12.01 -32.87
CA THR A 524 -11.17 13.12 -31.94
C THR A 524 -10.44 12.84 -30.61
N PRO A 525 -9.62 13.78 -30.10
CA PRO A 525 -8.98 13.62 -28.80
C PRO A 525 -10.00 13.40 -27.68
N LEU A 526 -9.65 12.57 -26.72
CA LEU A 526 -10.48 12.26 -25.56
C LEU A 526 -9.94 13.03 -24.36
N SER A 527 -10.80 13.69 -23.59
CA SER A 527 -10.41 14.21 -22.28
C SER A 527 -10.17 13.03 -21.33
N MET A 528 -9.04 13.05 -20.61
CA MET A 528 -8.76 12.04 -19.59
C MET A 528 -9.43 12.44 -18.28
N VAL A 529 -10.14 11.49 -17.68
CA VAL A 529 -10.86 11.69 -16.44
C VAL A 529 -9.89 11.47 -15.29
N ARG A 530 -9.83 12.42 -14.37
CA ARG A 530 -9.09 12.28 -13.13
C ARG A 530 -9.79 11.26 -12.24
N GLU A 531 -9.05 10.29 -11.74
CA GLU A 531 -9.55 9.38 -10.71
C GLU A 531 -9.64 10.13 -9.38
N ASP A 532 -10.81 10.08 -8.74
CA ASP A 532 -11.14 10.85 -7.54
C ASP A 532 -10.00 10.82 -6.50
N GLY A 533 -9.56 11.99 -6.06
CA GLY A 533 -8.54 12.14 -5.02
C GLY A 533 -7.09 11.80 -5.43
N THR A 534 -6.80 11.45 -6.68
CA THR A 534 -5.44 11.09 -7.13
C THR A 534 -4.91 12.02 -8.23
N PHE A 535 -3.65 11.88 -8.66
CA PHE A 535 -3.16 12.45 -9.94
C PHE A 535 -3.18 11.44 -11.08
N ARG A 536 -3.97 10.37 -10.92
CA ARG A 536 -4.17 9.39 -11.98
C ARG A 536 -5.25 9.92 -12.90
N PHE A 537 -4.96 9.85 -14.18
CA PHE A 537 -5.89 10.20 -15.24
C PHE A 537 -6.05 8.97 -16.11
N SER A 538 -7.27 8.71 -16.52
CA SER A 538 -7.56 7.60 -17.41
C SER A 538 -8.55 7.97 -18.51
N ALA A 539 -8.40 7.35 -19.67
CA ALA A 539 -9.37 7.40 -20.75
C ALA A 539 -9.38 6.07 -21.49
N SER A 540 -10.57 5.53 -21.74
CA SER A 540 -10.72 4.38 -22.61
C SER A 540 -10.66 4.82 -24.06
N LEU A 541 -9.87 4.12 -24.88
CA LEU A 541 -9.91 4.33 -26.33
C LEU A 541 -11.31 4.05 -26.88
N ALA A 542 -11.57 4.40 -28.13
CA ALA A 542 -12.89 4.17 -28.73
C ALA A 542 -12.81 3.91 -30.23
N GLY A 543 -13.91 3.42 -30.79
CA GLY A 543 -14.05 3.09 -32.20
C GLY A 543 -14.12 1.60 -32.47
N ASN A 544 -14.20 1.24 -33.75
CA ASN A 544 -14.25 -0.16 -34.19
C ASN A 544 -12.87 -0.60 -34.66
N VAL A 545 -12.44 -1.77 -34.23
CA VAL A 545 -11.14 -2.35 -34.60
C VAL A 545 -11.30 -3.81 -35.07
N GLN A 546 -10.30 -4.31 -35.79
CA GLN A 546 -10.20 -5.67 -36.31
C GLN A 546 -8.82 -6.27 -36.00
N LEU A 547 -8.70 -7.60 -36.03
CA LEU A 547 -7.40 -8.27 -35.91
C LEU A 547 -6.41 -7.74 -36.96
N GLY A 548 -5.20 -7.43 -36.49
CA GLY A 548 -4.13 -6.82 -37.26
C GLY A 548 -4.19 -5.29 -37.34
N ASP A 549 -5.23 -4.64 -36.80
CA ASP A 549 -5.27 -3.18 -36.77
C ASP A 549 -4.16 -2.61 -35.89
N ARG A 550 -3.50 -1.57 -36.40
CA ARG A 550 -2.48 -0.82 -35.68
C ARG A 550 -3.12 0.37 -34.99
N ILE A 551 -2.95 0.45 -33.68
CA ILE A 551 -3.41 1.57 -32.87
C ILE A 551 -2.20 2.45 -32.54
N SER A 552 -2.39 3.76 -32.53
CA SER A 552 -1.33 4.66 -32.09
C SER A 552 -1.89 5.76 -31.21
N TYR A 553 -1.29 6.05 -30.06
CA TYR A 553 -1.78 7.08 -29.14
C TYR A 553 -0.66 7.92 -28.53
N ARG A 554 -1.01 9.05 -27.92
CA ARG A 554 -0.12 9.84 -27.06
C ARG A 554 -0.95 10.67 -26.09
N ILE A 555 -0.38 10.99 -24.95
CA ILE A 555 -0.98 11.84 -23.92
C ILE A 555 -0.42 13.26 -24.10
N VAL A 556 -1.30 14.25 -24.02
CA VAL A 556 -0.96 15.68 -24.06
C VAL A 556 -1.50 16.31 -22.78
N ALA A 557 -0.58 16.74 -21.92
CA ALA A 557 -0.89 17.50 -20.72
C ALA A 557 -0.55 18.97 -20.95
N SER A 558 -1.49 19.86 -20.64
CA SER A 558 -1.30 21.30 -20.71
C SER A 558 -1.67 21.91 -19.38
N ASP A 559 -0.81 22.76 -18.85
CA ASP A 559 -1.14 23.61 -17.70
C ASP A 559 -1.95 24.84 -18.13
N ASP A 560 -2.39 25.61 -17.14
CA ASP A 560 -3.10 26.87 -17.32
C ASP A 560 -2.23 27.98 -17.93
N ALA A 561 -0.91 27.83 -17.87
CA ALA A 561 0.05 28.75 -18.47
C ALA A 561 0.33 28.50 -19.95
N GLY A 562 -0.20 27.40 -20.49
CA GLY A 562 0.00 26.96 -21.86
C GLY A 562 1.34 26.27 -22.08
N ASN A 563 2.06 25.86 -21.04
CA ASN A 563 3.14 24.91 -21.21
C ASN A 563 2.54 23.51 -21.44
N GLU A 564 3.19 22.73 -22.30
CA GLU A 564 2.64 21.47 -22.79
C GLU A 564 3.69 20.37 -22.72
N ARG A 565 3.29 19.21 -22.19
CA ARG A 565 4.05 17.97 -22.23
C ARG A 565 3.31 16.95 -23.08
N ARG A 566 4.00 16.40 -24.08
CA ARG A 566 3.53 15.23 -24.84
C ARG A 566 4.28 13.99 -24.40
N VAL A 567 3.57 12.91 -24.19
CA VAL A 567 4.14 11.60 -23.91
C VAL A 567 3.55 10.57 -24.86
N PRO A 568 4.35 10.05 -25.82
CA PRO A 568 5.75 10.39 -26.11
C PRO A 568 5.91 11.79 -26.74
N ALA A 569 7.06 12.44 -26.53
CA ALA A 569 7.28 13.83 -26.93
C ALA A 569 7.22 14.06 -28.46
N TYR A 570 7.76 13.12 -29.24
CA TYR A 570 7.90 13.25 -30.70
C TYR A 570 7.30 12.08 -31.49
N ALA A 571 6.75 11.08 -30.79
CA ALA A 571 6.25 9.84 -31.37
C ALA A 571 4.80 9.55 -30.92
N TRP A 572 4.29 8.41 -31.35
CA TRP A 572 3.08 7.81 -30.84
C TRP A 572 3.49 6.50 -30.17
N GLU A 573 2.88 6.16 -29.04
CA GLU A 573 2.86 4.78 -28.61
C GLU A 573 2.07 3.96 -29.62
N VAL A 574 2.45 2.70 -29.80
CA VAL A 574 1.90 1.85 -30.85
C VAL A 574 1.70 0.45 -30.32
N PHE A 575 0.50 -0.09 -30.54
CA PHE A 575 0.22 -1.51 -30.36
C PHE A 575 -0.67 -2.04 -31.50
N THR A 576 -0.79 -3.35 -31.60
CA THR A 576 -1.66 -4.04 -32.56
C THR A 576 -2.79 -4.76 -31.87
N ILE A 577 -3.89 -4.95 -32.59
CA ILE A 577 -4.93 -5.89 -32.19
C ILE A 577 -4.51 -7.29 -32.64
N ASP A 578 -4.06 -8.14 -31.72
CA ASP A 578 -3.55 -9.48 -32.04
C ASP A 578 -4.08 -10.58 -31.11
N GLU A 579 -3.79 -11.84 -31.47
CA GLU A 579 -4.25 -13.07 -30.78
C GLU A 579 -3.09 -14.01 -30.36
N THR A 580 -1.82 -13.63 -30.56
CA THR A 580 -0.65 -14.51 -30.36
C THR A 580 0.13 -14.18 -29.09
N ASN A 581 0.77 -15.20 -28.49
CA ASN A 581 1.53 -15.25 -27.22
C ASN A 581 0.76 -15.85 -26.02
N ARG A 582 -0.06 -16.88 -26.27
CA ARG A 582 -0.84 -17.56 -25.21
C ARG A 582 -0.06 -18.74 -24.67
N VAL A 583 0.42 -18.64 -23.43
CA VAL A 583 1.06 -19.70 -22.66
C VAL A 583 0.02 -20.39 -21.79
N LEU A 584 -0.09 -21.72 -21.87
CA LEU A 584 -0.87 -22.50 -20.91
C LEU A 584 0.06 -23.26 -19.96
N VAL A 585 -0.06 -22.99 -18.67
CA VAL A 585 0.55 -23.77 -17.60
C VAL A 585 -0.44 -24.84 -17.14
N ILE A 586 -0.05 -26.11 -17.25
CA ILE A 586 -0.84 -27.28 -16.87
C ILE A 586 -0.15 -27.95 -15.69
N GLU A 587 -0.75 -27.88 -14.50
CA GLU A 587 -0.26 -28.54 -13.28
C GLU A 587 -1.04 -29.82 -13.05
N LEU A 588 -0.43 -30.98 -13.28
CA LEU A 588 -1.06 -32.28 -13.02
C LEU A 588 -0.52 -32.95 -11.76
N ASP A 589 0.50 -32.37 -11.13
CA ASP A 589 1.09 -32.91 -9.92
C ASP A 589 0.11 -32.92 -8.74
N GLU A 590 0.04 -34.02 -8.00
CA GLU A 590 -0.78 -34.12 -6.78
C GLU A 590 -0.18 -33.28 -5.63
N THR A 591 1.10 -32.92 -5.73
CA THR A 591 1.87 -32.10 -4.78
C THR A 591 2.49 -30.87 -5.46
N PRO A 592 1.66 -29.92 -5.95
CA PRO A 592 2.09 -28.89 -6.90
C PRO A 592 3.13 -27.93 -6.32
N GLY A 593 4.29 -27.85 -6.99
CA GLY A 593 5.41 -26.95 -6.63
C GLY A 593 5.81 -25.96 -7.73
N SER A 594 5.57 -26.27 -9.01
CA SER A 594 6.10 -25.50 -10.15
C SER A 594 5.06 -24.64 -10.87
N GLY A 595 3.80 -25.07 -10.92
CA GLY A 595 2.78 -24.44 -11.76
C GLY A 595 2.54 -22.96 -11.48
N THR A 596 2.24 -22.58 -10.24
CA THR A 596 2.02 -21.16 -9.89
C THR A 596 3.28 -20.30 -10.05
N PRO A 597 4.47 -20.73 -9.59
CA PRO A 597 5.72 -20.00 -9.84
C PRO A 597 6.05 -19.84 -11.34
N LEU A 598 5.84 -20.87 -12.16
CA LEU A 598 6.05 -20.80 -13.61
C LEU A 598 5.08 -19.82 -14.27
N ALA A 599 3.79 -19.87 -13.89
CA ALA A 599 2.79 -18.96 -14.43
C ALA A 599 3.14 -17.49 -14.12
N SER A 600 3.53 -17.21 -12.88
CA SER A 600 3.99 -15.88 -12.46
C SER A 600 5.23 -15.43 -13.25
N ARG A 601 6.24 -16.30 -13.39
CA ARG A 601 7.47 -15.94 -14.11
C ARG A 601 7.24 -15.75 -15.61
N CYS A 602 6.31 -16.49 -16.23
CA CYS A 602 5.94 -16.27 -17.63
C CYS A 602 5.23 -14.91 -17.81
N ALA A 603 4.34 -14.54 -16.88
CA ALA A 603 3.67 -13.24 -16.89
C ALA A 603 4.66 -12.07 -16.68
N ASP A 604 5.68 -12.27 -15.84
CA ASP A 604 6.78 -11.30 -15.65
C ASP A 604 7.55 -10.98 -16.95
N PHE A 605 7.52 -11.86 -17.96
CA PHE A 605 8.10 -11.62 -19.28
C PHE A 605 7.11 -11.02 -20.28
N GLY A 606 5.92 -10.61 -19.82
CA GLY A 606 4.89 -9.97 -20.66
C GLY A 606 4.05 -10.95 -21.47
N LEU A 607 4.10 -12.26 -21.16
CA LEU A 607 3.32 -13.28 -21.88
C LEU A 607 1.88 -13.37 -21.36
N SER A 608 0.93 -13.72 -22.23
CA SER A 608 -0.46 -14.00 -21.84
C SER A 608 -0.56 -15.41 -21.27
N VAL A 609 -0.69 -15.53 -19.95
CA VAL A 609 -0.62 -16.83 -19.26
C VAL A 609 -1.98 -17.27 -18.75
N GLN A 610 -2.35 -18.51 -19.05
CA GLN A 610 -3.44 -19.22 -18.40
C GLN A 610 -2.89 -20.37 -17.55
N TYR A 611 -3.51 -20.62 -16.40
CA TYR A 611 -3.17 -21.72 -15.50
C TYR A 611 -4.34 -22.69 -15.36
N THR A 612 -4.05 -23.98 -15.28
CA THR A 612 -5.03 -25.03 -14.98
C THR A 612 -4.40 -26.19 -14.22
N ASP A 613 -5.16 -26.81 -13.32
CA ASP A 613 -4.81 -28.01 -12.55
C ASP A 613 -5.39 -29.31 -13.17
N ALA A 614 -5.90 -29.21 -14.40
CA ALA A 614 -6.50 -30.33 -15.12
C ALA A 614 -6.14 -30.26 -16.62
N TRP A 615 -6.21 -31.41 -17.30
CA TRP A 615 -5.96 -31.42 -18.74
C TRP A 615 -7.09 -30.70 -19.50
N PRO A 616 -6.79 -29.71 -20.35
CA PRO A 616 -7.81 -28.90 -21.02
C PRO A 616 -8.52 -29.67 -22.13
N ALA A 617 -9.71 -29.21 -22.50
CA ALA A 617 -10.49 -29.79 -23.60
C ALA A 617 -9.87 -29.54 -25.00
N SER A 618 -9.08 -28.46 -25.14
CA SER A 618 -8.40 -28.06 -26.38
C SER A 618 -7.03 -27.47 -26.03
N LEU A 619 -6.02 -27.75 -26.87
CA LEU A 619 -4.69 -27.13 -26.81
C LEU A 619 -4.48 -26.11 -27.94
N ASN A 620 -5.41 -26.00 -28.89
CA ASN A 620 -5.25 -25.19 -30.10
C ASN A 620 -5.33 -23.69 -29.86
N ASP A 621 -5.73 -23.28 -28.66
CA ASP A 621 -5.88 -21.88 -28.27
C ASP A 621 -4.58 -21.27 -27.71
N TYR A 622 -3.48 -22.04 -27.72
CA TYR A 622 -2.21 -21.69 -27.10
C TYR A 622 -1.05 -21.90 -28.07
N ASP A 623 0.03 -21.17 -27.85
CA ASP A 623 1.27 -21.28 -28.63
C ASP A 623 2.34 -22.08 -27.88
N THR A 624 2.32 -21.98 -26.54
CA THR A 624 3.28 -22.63 -25.66
C THR A 624 2.59 -23.34 -24.50
N LEU A 625 3.02 -24.56 -24.20
CA LEU A 625 2.56 -25.33 -23.03
C LEU A 625 3.69 -25.46 -21.99
N MET A 626 3.36 -25.28 -20.72
CA MET A 626 4.24 -25.54 -19.58
C MET A 626 3.60 -26.65 -18.72
N ILE A 627 4.04 -27.89 -18.88
CA ILE A 627 3.39 -29.07 -18.30
C ILE A 627 4.18 -29.53 -17.06
N CYS A 628 3.53 -29.51 -15.90
CA CYS A 628 4.12 -29.93 -14.63
C CYS A 628 3.54 -31.29 -14.21
N LEU A 629 4.37 -32.33 -14.18
CA LEU A 629 3.96 -33.70 -13.78
C LEU A 629 4.51 -34.11 -12.42
N GLY A 630 5.34 -33.28 -11.79
CA GLY A 630 5.77 -33.50 -10.41
C GLY A 630 6.85 -34.55 -10.17
N MET A 631 7.11 -34.80 -8.88
CA MET A 631 8.06 -35.79 -8.37
C MET A 631 7.33 -36.85 -7.52
N GLN A 632 7.94 -38.02 -7.32
CA GLN A 632 7.32 -39.00 -6.41
C GLN A 632 7.47 -38.56 -4.96
N PRO A 633 6.56 -38.90 -4.04
CA PRO A 633 5.24 -39.48 -4.29
C PRO A 633 4.23 -38.36 -4.65
N GLY A 634 3.43 -38.53 -5.69
CA GLY A 634 2.47 -37.49 -6.11
C GLY A 634 2.54 -37.16 -7.60
N ASN A 635 3.64 -37.53 -8.25
CA ASN A 635 3.81 -37.33 -9.69
C ASN A 635 2.64 -37.90 -10.52
N ALA A 636 2.23 -37.13 -11.52
CA ALA A 636 1.33 -37.58 -12.56
C ALA A 636 2.05 -38.35 -13.67
N SER A 637 1.26 -38.99 -14.51
CA SER A 637 1.69 -39.56 -15.80
C SER A 637 0.65 -39.21 -16.85
N LEU A 638 1.11 -38.90 -18.06
CA LEU A 638 0.18 -38.61 -19.14
C LEU A 638 -0.49 -39.91 -19.60
N THR A 639 -1.80 -39.87 -19.77
CA THR A 639 -2.52 -40.94 -20.47
C THR A 639 -2.11 -40.94 -21.94
N SER A 640 -2.28 -42.07 -22.64
CA SER A 640 -2.01 -42.13 -24.09
C SER A 640 -2.82 -41.11 -24.89
N SER A 641 -4.02 -40.72 -24.43
CA SER A 641 -4.83 -39.68 -25.10
C SER A 641 -4.19 -38.30 -24.96
N GLN A 642 -3.74 -37.94 -23.77
CA GLN A 642 -3.09 -36.66 -23.49
C GLN A 642 -1.75 -36.56 -24.22
N ALA A 643 -0.95 -37.64 -24.22
CA ALA A 643 0.30 -37.71 -24.96
C ALA A 643 0.10 -37.55 -26.48
N ASN A 644 -0.97 -38.12 -27.05
CA ASN A 644 -1.30 -37.93 -28.47
C ASN A 644 -1.80 -36.50 -28.77
N ALA A 645 -2.52 -35.86 -27.85
CA ALA A 645 -2.92 -34.47 -27.98
C ALA A 645 -1.71 -33.52 -27.96
N LEU A 646 -0.76 -33.75 -27.04
CA LEU A 646 0.52 -33.03 -26.99
C LEU A 646 1.33 -33.24 -28.28
N ALA A 647 1.44 -34.47 -28.78
CA ALA A 647 2.10 -34.73 -30.05
C ALA A 647 1.42 -34.01 -31.23
N SER A 648 0.09 -33.95 -31.25
CA SER A 648 -0.66 -33.24 -32.29
C SER A 648 -0.42 -31.73 -32.23
N PHE A 649 -0.40 -31.16 -31.04
CA PHE A 649 -0.07 -29.76 -30.79
C PHE A 649 1.35 -29.40 -31.27
N LEU A 650 2.35 -30.21 -30.94
CA LEU A 650 3.73 -30.00 -31.39
C LEU A 650 3.86 -30.14 -32.92
N ASN A 651 3.18 -31.10 -33.54
CA ASN A 651 3.16 -31.21 -35.01
C ASN A 651 2.51 -29.99 -35.70
N ALA A 652 1.61 -29.29 -35.02
CA ALA A 652 1.00 -28.05 -35.51
C ALA A 652 1.91 -26.83 -35.38
N GLY A 653 3.08 -26.98 -34.76
CA GLY A 653 4.09 -25.94 -34.61
C GLY A 653 4.16 -25.30 -33.23
N GLY A 654 3.41 -25.81 -32.25
CA GLY A 654 3.45 -25.33 -30.87
C GLY A 654 4.76 -25.67 -30.16
N ALA A 655 5.01 -25.00 -29.03
CA ALA A 655 6.18 -25.23 -28.18
C ALA A 655 5.79 -25.81 -26.82
N ALA A 656 6.62 -26.66 -26.22
CA ALA A 656 6.32 -27.21 -24.90
C ALA A 656 7.52 -27.40 -23.98
N TYR A 657 7.40 -26.89 -22.76
CA TYR A 657 8.17 -27.36 -21.60
C TYR A 657 7.39 -28.48 -20.92
N MET A 658 8.10 -29.52 -20.47
CA MET A 658 7.52 -30.53 -19.61
C MET A 658 8.52 -30.96 -18.54
N GLU A 659 8.07 -30.95 -17.28
CA GLU A 659 8.81 -31.49 -16.15
C GLU A 659 8.17 -32.75 -15.59
N GLY A 660 9.00 -33.66 -15.07
CA GLY A 660 8.54 -34.79 -14.29
C GLY A 660 9.66 -35.75 -13.91
N GLY A 661 9.72 -36.12 -12.63
CA GLY A 661 10.79 -36.95 -12.08
C GLY A 661 10.95 -38.32 -12.76
N ASN A 662 9.84 -38.93 -13.13
CA ASN A 662 9.76 -40.26 -13.74
C ASN A 662 9.11 -40.27 -15.13
N ALA A 663 8.85 -39.07 -15.68
CA ALA A 663 8.14 -38.90 -16.93
C ALA A 663 8.88 -39.54 -18.12
N TRP A 664 10.20 -39.70 -18.03
CA TRP A 664 11.03 -39.97 -19.20
C TRP A 664 11.39 -41.45 -19.34
N ALA A 665 11.55 -42.18 -18.23
CA ALA A 665 11.89 -43.60 -18.22
C ALA A 665 10.74 -44.51 -17.83
N GLN A 666 9.78 -44.04 -17.01
CA GLN A 666 8.78 -44.90 -16.38
C GLN A 666 7.34 -44.65 -16.84
N ASP A 667 7.00 -43.43 -17.27
CA ASP A 667 5.66 -43.14 -17.79
C ASP A 667 5.31 -44.10 -18.94
N SER A 668 4.11 -44.67 -18.88
CA SER A 668 3.58 -45.61 -19.86
C SER A 668 3.40 -44.99 -21.26
N ALA A 669 3.18 -43.68 -21.36
CA ALA A 669 2.99 -42.97 -22.61
C ALA A 669 4.29 -42.36 -23.20
N ARG A 670 5.42 -42.49 -22.50
CA ARG A 670 6.72 -41.89 -22.89
C ARG A 670 7.15 -42.13 -24.32
N SER A 671 6.83 -43.29 -24.91
CA SER A 671 7.20 -43.60 -26.30
C SER A 671 6.51 -42.69 -27.32
N ILE A 672 5.46 -41.96 -26.93
CA ILE A 672 4.73 -41.02 -27.77
C ILE A 672 5.41 -39.64 -27.77
N TYR A 673 5.78 -39.10 -26.61
CA TYR A 673 6.32 -37.74 -26.51
C TYR A 673 7.85 -37.66 -26.41
N ASN A 674 8.57 -38.69 -25.94
CA ASN A 674 10.04 -38.66 -25.85
C ASN A 674 10.73 -38.27 -27.18
N PRO A 675 10.28 -38.74 -28.37
CA PRO A 675 10.87 -38.31 -29.64
C PRO A 675 10.72 -36.81 -29.91
N TYR A 676 9.63 -36.18 -29.47
CA TYR A 676 9.42 -34.73 -29.65
C TYR A 676 10.31 -33.93 -28.71
N PHE A 677 10.52 -34.39 -27.48
CA PHE A 677 11.40 -33.73 -26.53
C PHE A 677 12.89 -34.02 -26.74
N GLY A 678 13.25 -34.77 -27.79
CA GLY A 678 14.63 -35.12 -28.08
C GLY A 678 15.25 -36.10 -27.07
N VAL A 679 14.45 -36.82 -26.28
CA VAL A 679 14.94 -37.78 -25.28
C VAL A 679 15.11 -39.16 -25.96
N ASN A 680 16.35 -39.50 -26.31
CA ASN A 680 16.71 -40.75 -27.00
C ASN A 680 16.62 -41.97 -26.08
N SER A 681 17.13 -41.84 -24.85
CA SER A 681 16.95 -42.82 -23.79
C SER A 681 16.89 -42.14 -22.45
N ALA A 682 16.13 -42.71 -21.53
CA ALA A 682 16.17 -42.34 -20.13
C ALA A 682 16.30 -43.60 -19.29
N SER A 683 17.07 -43.50 -18.21
CA SER A 683 17.15 -44.56 -17.21
C SER A 683 16.60 -44.05 -15.90
N ASN A 684 15.95 -44.94 -15.14
CA ASN A 684 15.50 -44.62 -13.78
C ASN A 684 16.74 -44.24 -12.97
N GLY A 685 16.85 -42.95 -12.69
CA GLY A 685 18.06 -42.39 -12.12
C GLY A 685 18.10 -42.48 -10.59
N GLY A 686 19.20 -41.96 -10.03
CA GLY A 686 19.40 -41.87 -8.58
C GLY A 686 18.83 -40.60 -7.97
N GLN A 687 19.09 -40.41 -6.66
CA GLN A 687 18.79 -39.16 -5.97
C GLN A 687 19.64 -38.00 -6.50
N LEU A 688 19.04 -36.81 -6.68
CA LEU A 688 19.69 -35.51 -6.87
C LEU A 688 20.43 -35.11 -5.60
N THR A 689 21.57 -35.75 -5.35
CA THR A 689 22.44 -35.45 -4.19
C THR A 689 23.47 -34.38 -4.50
N GLN A 690 23.61 -33.98 -5.77
CA GLN A 690 24.52 -32.94 -6.24
C GLN A 690 23.71 -31.79 -6.85
N ASN A 691 24.26 -30.58 -6.79
CA ASN A 691 23.65 -29.40 -7.41
C ASN A 691 23.41 -29.60 -8.90
N LEU A 692 22.40 -28.91 -9.41
CA LEU A 692 22.13 -28.75 -10.83
C LEU A 692 22.99 -27.61 -11.35
N VAL A 693 23.89 -27.92 -12.28
CA VAL A 693 24.91 -27.01 -12.79
C VAL A 693 24.71 -26.79 -14.28
N GLY A 694 24.80 -25.53 -14.68
CA GLY A 694 24.85 -25.06 -16.06
C GLY A 694 25.92 -25.73 -16.89
N VAL A 695 25.59 -26.10 -18.12
CA VAL A 695 26.54 -26.69 -19.06
C VAL A 695 27.40 -25.59 -19.69
N ALA A 696 28.72 -25.79 -19.70
CA ALA A 696 29.64 -24.82 -20.27
C ALA A 696 29.47 -24.70 -21.79
N GLY A 697 29.36 -23.48 -22.29
CA GLY A 697 29.12 -23.18 -23.72
C GLY A 697 27.64 -23.08 -24.09
N GLU A 698 26.73 -23.39 -23.17
CA GLU A 698 25.29 -23.22 -23.32
C GLU A 698 24.79 -21.97 -22.58
N VAL A 699 23.55 -21.57 -22.85
CA VAL A 699 22.91 -20.38 -22.25
C VAL A 699 22.76 -20.41 -20.73
N THR A 700 22.88 -21.60 -20.13
CA THR A 700 22.82 -21.81 -18.67
C THR A 700 24.20 -21.82 -18.01
N ALA A 701 25.29 -21.64 -18.76
CA ALA A 701 26.65 -21.68 -18.22
C ALA A 701 26.81 -20.75 -17.01
N GLY A 702 27.38 -21.28 -15.92
CA GLY A 702 27.58 -20.53 -14.67
C GLY A 702 26.42 -20.63 -13.67
N MET A 703 25.23 -21.08 -14.11
CA MET A 703 24.12 -21.33 -13.18
C MET A 703 24.41 -22.52 -12.26
N ASN A 704 24.01 -22.41 -10.99
CA ASN A 704 24.21 -23.45 -9.98
C ASN A 704 23.07 -23.42 -8.96
N PHE A 705 22.32 -24.52 -8.90
CA PHE A 705 21.13 -24.64 -8.06
C PHE A 705 21.26 -25.82 -7.09
N ALA A 706 20.95 -25.58 -5.82
CA ALA A 706 20.58 -26.67 -4.93
C ALA A 706 19.13 -27.09 -5.25
N TYR A 707 18.75 -28.30 -4.81
CA TYR A 707 17.39 -28.81 -5.01
C TYR A 707 16.82 -29.25 -3.65
N ASP A 708 15.70 -28.66 -3.26
CA ASP A 708 15.02 -28.88 -1.98
C ASP A 708 13.56 -29.33 -2.13
N GLY A 709 13.30 -30.11 -3.19
CA GLY A 709 12.00 -30.72 -3.42
C GLY A 709 11.72 -31.95 -2.56
N GLU A 710 10.45 -32.35 -2.53
CA GLU A 710 9.87 -33.40 -1.69
C GLU A 710 10.52 -34.79 -1.82
N ARG A 711 11.04 -35.15 -3.02
CA ARG A 711 12.01 -36.24 -3.20
C ARG A 711 13.03 -35.90 -4.27
N LYS A 712 14.19 -36.56 -4.18
CA LYS A 712 15.34 -36.31 -5.05
C LYS A 712 15.50 -37.33 -6.18
N ASN A 713 14.70 -38.40 -6.23
CA ASN A 713 14.82 -39.43 -7.28
C ASN A 713 14.28 -38.89 -8.61
N CYS A 714 15.10 -38.93 -9.65
CA CYS A 714 14.67 -38.54 -10.99
C CYS A 714 15.43 -39.27 -12.10
N ASP A 715 14.82 -39.31 -13.27
CA ASP A 715 15.38 -39.89 -14.48
C ASP A 715 16.69 -39.20 -14.91
N HIS A 716 17.57 -39.99 -15.54
CA HIS A 716 18.75 -39.47 -16.25
C HIS A 716 18.40 -39.37 -17.72
N LEU A 717 18.49 -38.16 -18.28
CA LEU A 717 18.16 -37.91 -19.68
C LEU A 717 19.38 -38.21 -20.57
N THR A 718 19.12 -38.67 -21.78
CA THR A 718 20.12 -38.74 -22.85
C THR A 718 19.51 -38.15 -24.10
N GLY A 719 20.06 -37.03 -24.57
CA GLY A 719 19.61 -36.34 -25.76
C GLY A 719 19.84 -37.14 -27.05
N ALA A 720 18.99 -36.91 -28.04
CA ALA A 720 19.21 -37.31 -29.42
C ALA A 720 20.23 -36.37 -30.09
N GLY A 721 20.77 -36.75 -31.25
CA GLY A 721 21.71 -35.85 -31.96
C GLY A 721 21.06 -34.52 -32.32
N GLY A 722 21.64 -33.40 -31.88
CA GLY A 722 21.14 -32.04 -32.14
C GLY A 722 20.42 -31.36 -30.98
N THR A 723 20.26 -32.03 -29.83
CA THR A 723 19.73 -31.42 -28.60
C THR A 723 20.82 -30.66 -27.83
N ALA A 724 20.42 -29.66 -27.04
CA ALA A 724 21.29 -28.91 -26.13
C ALA A 724 21.06 -29.34 -24.68
N ASP A 725 22.13 -29.77 -24.01
CA ASP A 725 22.09 -30.13 -22.58
C ASP A 725 22.18 -28.85 -21.75
N LEU A 726 21.13 -28.47 -21.03
CA LEU A 726 21.07 -27.19 -20.32
C LEU A 726 21.52 -27.30 -18.86
N LEU A 727 21.12 -28.33 -18.12
CA LEU A 727 21.56 -28.54 -16.74
C LEU A 727 21.98 -29.99 -16.51
N THR A 728 23.05 -30.17 -15.73
CA THR A 728 23.53 -31.49 -15.31
C THR A 728 23.63 -31.59 -13.79
N SER A 729 23.49 -32.80 -13.25
CA SER A 729 23.81 -33.10 -11.85
C SER A 729 24.67 -34.35 -11.78
N GLY A 730 25.85 -34.23 -11.17
CA GLY A 730 26.85 -35.30 -11.14
C GLY A 730 27.27 -35.80 -12.53
N GLY A 731 27.24 -34.94 -13.54
CA GLY A 731 27.57 -35.26 -14.93
C GLY A 731 26.44 -35.91 -15.74
N ASN A 732 25.24 -36.06 -15.17
CA ASN A 732 24.06 -36.58 -15.89
C ASN A 732 23.14 -35.43 -16.29
N VAL A 733 22.57 -35.47 -17.50
CA VAL A 733 21.65 -34.45 -18.02
C VAL A 733 20.32 -34.51 -17.29
N LYS A 734 19.82 -33.33 -16.91
CA LYS A 734 18.58 -33.12 -16.14
C LYS A 734 17.63 -32.11 -16.77
N LEU A 735 18.15 -31.18 -17.57
CA LEU A 735 17.38 -30.26 -18.40
C LEU A 735 17.94 -30.31 -19.82
N LEU A 736 17.07 -30.51 -20.81
CA LEU A 736 17.44 -30.73 -22.21
C LEU A 736 16.53 -29.91 -23.12
N ALA A 737 17.09 -29.15 -24.06
CA ALA A 737 16.33 -28.45 -25.10
C ALA A 737 16.46 -29.15 -26.46
N ASN A 738 15.36 -29.18 -27.22
CA ASN A 738 15.29 -29.73 -28.56
C ASN A 738 14.59 -28.75 -29.51
N ASP A 739 15.30 -28.42 -30.60
CA ASP A 739 14.75 -27.70 -31.74
C ASP A 739 14.43 -28.70 -32.86
N GLY A 740 13.14 -29.05 -32.98
CA GLY A 740 12.63 -29.96 -34.01
C GLY A 740 12.47 -29.31 -35.39
N GLY A 741 12.87 -28.04 -35.54
CA GLY A 741 12.70 -27.22 -36.74
C GLY A 741 11.31 -26.62 -36.86
N THR A 742 10.26 -27.45 -36.79
CA THR A 742 8.86 -26.96 -36.82
C THR A 742 8.26 -26.74 -35.43
N PHE A 743 8.88 -27.28 -34.38
CA PHE A 743 8.46 -27.13 -32.98
C PHE A 743 9.69 -27.04 -32.09
N ARG A 744 9.50 -26.51 -30.87
CA ARG A 744 10.56 -26.37 -29.86
C ARG A 744 10.10 -26.97 -28.55
N THR A 745 11.00 -27.68 -27.86
CA THR A 745 10.64 -28.36 -26.60
C THR A 745 11.78 -28.34 -25.60
N VAL A 746 11.43 -28.37 -24.31
CA VAL A 746 12.38 -28.48 -23.21
C VAL A 746 11.91 -29.56 -22.23
N ALA A 747 12.77 -30.56 -21.99
CA ALA A 747 12.54 -31.67 -21.08
C ALA A 747 13.28 -31.46 -19.75
N SER A 748 12.55 -31.55 -18.64
CA SER A 748 13.13 -31.53 -17.28
C SER A 748 12.82 -32.82 -16.53
N SER A 749 13.82 -33.42 -15.88
CA SER A 749 13.60 -34.54 -14.95
C SER A 749 13.47 -34.11 -13.49
N PHE A 750 13.34 -32.82 -13.20
CA PHE A 750 13.13 -32.29 -11.85
C PHE A 750 12.09 -31.16 -11.88
N GLN A 751 11.54 -30.81 -10.72
CA GLN A 751 10.62 -29.67 -10.58
C GLN A 751 11.37 -28.34 -10.56
N LEU A 752 11.03 -27.42 -11.45
CA LEU A 752 11.65 -26.10 -11.49
C LEU A 752 11.31 -25.26 -10.25
N GLY A 753 10.13 -25.47 -9.66
CA GLY A 753 9.66 -24.78 -8.46
C GLY A 753 10.52 -25.01 -7.22
N ASP A 754 11.22 -26.15 -7.16
CA ASP A 754 11.97 -26.62 -5.98
C ASP A 754 13.48 -26.30 -6.03
N LEU A 755 13.90 -25.51 -7.01
CA LEU A 755 15.27 -25.03 -7.09
C LEU A 755 15.54 -24.02 -5.98
N VAL A 756 16.57 -24.28 -5.18
CA VAL A 756 17.07 -23.34 -4.17
C VAL A 756 18.27 -22.61 -4.76
N GLU A 757 18.14 -21.30 -4.84
CA GLU A 757 19.19 -20.41 -5.34
C GLU A 757 20.41 -20.42 -4.40
N GLY A 758 21.62 -20.36 -4.98
CA GLY A 758 22.84 -20.08 -4.23
C GLY A 758 22.93 -18.60 -3.81
N ASN A 759 24.11 -18.13 -3.40
CA ASN A 759 24.35 -16.75 -2.93
C ASN A 759 24.15 -15.62 -3.99
N THR A 760 23.50 -15.90 -5.13
CA THR A 760 23.16 -14.92 -6.17
C THR A 760 21.64 -14.88 -6.34
N PRO A 761 20.98 -13.73 -6.08
CA PRO A 761 19.54 -13.60 -6.27
C PRO A 761 19.14 -13.74 -7.75
N GLN A 762 17.99 -14.37 -8.03
CA GLN A 762 17.26 -14.37 -9.32
C GLN A 762 17.64 -15.41 -10.38
N HIS A 763 18.50 -16.39 -10.11
CA HIS A 763 18.83 -17.43 -11.09
C HIS A 763 17.60 -18.26 -11.55
N GLY A 764 16.54 -18.40 -10.72
CA GLY A 764 15.33 -19.12 -11.09
C GLY A 764 14.47 -18.40 -12.15
N LYS A 765 14.41 -17.05 -12.08
CA LYS A 765 13.76 -16.22 -13.10
C LYS A 765 14.56 -16.23 -14.40
N LEU A 766 15.89 -16.13 -14.29
CA LEU A 766 16.80 -16.18 -15.44
C LEU A 766 16.70 -17.52 -16.18
N LEU A 767 16.70 -18.64 -15.44
CA LEU A 767 16.50 -19.97 -16.03
C LEU A 767 15.15 -20.11 -16.73
N THR A 768 14.08 -19.53 -16.17
CA THR A 768 12.75 -19.54 -16.81
C THR A 768 12.76 -18.74 -18.11
N GLY A 769 13.45 -17.59 -18.13
CA GLY A 769 13.69 -16.82 -19.36
C GLY A 769 14.45 -17.63 -20.43
N GLN A 770 15.52 -18.33 -20.04
CA GLN A 770 16.27 -19.18 -20.97
C GLN A 770 15.42 -20.36 -21.51
N ILE A 771 14.53 -20.92 -20.69
CA ILE A 771 13.57 -21.93 -21.13
C ILE A 771 12.61 -21.34 -22.17
N LEU A 772 12.05 -20.15 -21.91
CA LEU A 772 11.14 -19.46 -22.82
C LEU A 772 11.81 -19.09 -24.16
N ASP A 773 13.04 -18.62 -24.14
CA ASP A 773 13.84 -18.36 -25.34
C ASP A 773 14.12 -19.64 -26.13
N ALA A 774 14.48 -20.74 -25.45
CA ALA A 774 14.65 -22.04 -26.09
C ALA A 774 13.36 -22.56 -26.75
N LEU A 775 12.20 -22.18 -26.20
CA LEU A 775 10.87 -22.43 -26.78
C LEU A 775 10.49 -21.46 -27.91
N GLY A 776 11.32 -20.46 -28.20
CA GLY A 776 11.13 -19.49 -29.28
C GLY A 776 10.14 -18.37 -28.94
N GLN A 777 9.93 -18.08 -27.65
CA GLN A 777 9.12 -16.94 -27.22
C GLN A 777 9.94 -15.64 -27.32
N ASP A 778 9.34 -14.58 -27.86
CA ASP A 778 9.95 -13.26 -27.91
C ASP A 778 9.82 -12.59 -26.54
N ILE A 779 10.88 -12.68 -25.73
CA ILE A 779 10.90 -12.16 -24.35
C ILE A 779 11.82 -10.96 -24.22
N SER A 780 11.32 -9.90 -23.58
CA SER A 780 12.13 -8.75 -23.19
C SER A 780 12.62 -8.96 -21.75
N LEU A 781 13.93 -9.12 -21.53
CA LEU A 781 14.47 -9.31 -20.18
C LEU A 781 14.54 -7.95 -19.45
N ILE A 782 13.53 -7.64 -18.62
CA ILE A 782 13.57 -6.48 -17.71
C ILE A 782 14.24 -6.94 -16.41
N VAL A 783 15.51 -6.55 -16.20
CA VAL A 783 16.19 -6.75 -14.91
C VAL A 783 15.95 -5.52 -14.04
N HIS A 784 15.10 -5.66 -13.02
CA HIS A 784 15.07 -4.74 -11.89
C HIS A 784 15.93 -5.33 -10.77
N GLU A 785 17.04 -4.68 -10.43
CA GLU A 785 17.71 -4.90 -9.15
C GLU A 785 17.56 -3.67 -8.25
N SER A 786 17.04 -3.89 -7.05
CA SER A 786 17.18 -2.98 -5.92
C SER A 786 18.28 -3.53 -5.00
N ALA A 787 19.42 -2.87 -4.89
CA ALA A 787 20.50 -3.29 -4.00
C ALA A 787 20.48 -2.51 -2.67
N THR A 788 20.58 -3.23 -1.54
CA THR A 788 21.01 -2.69 -0.24
C THR A 788 22.52 -2.87 -0.05
N ALA A 789 23.18 -1.83 0.48
CA ALA A 789 24.62 -1.67 0.71
C ALA A 789 25.54 -2.92 0.59
N GLY A 790 26.41 -2.91 -0.43
CA GLY A 790 27.44 -3.92 -0.69
C GLY A 790 27.95 -3.84 -2.13
N ASN A 791 28.97 -4.63 -2.50
CA ASN A 791 29.38 -4.80 -3.90
C ASN A 791 28.20 -5.37 -4.69
N VAL A 792 27.79 -4.72 -5.77
CA VAL A 792 26.76 -5.23 -6.70
C VAL A 792 27.45 -5.84 -7.91
N THR A 793 27.05 -7.06 -8.25
CA THR A 793 27.48 -7.76 -9.47
C THR A 793 26.26 -7.90 -10.36
N VAL A 794 26.27 -7.29 -11.53
CA VAL A 794 25.20 -7.44 -12.53
C VAL A 794 25.76 -8.22 -13.70
N ASP A 795 25.23 -9.42 -13.92
CA ASP A 795 25.56 -10.25 -15.08
C ASP A 795 24.51 -9.99 -16.17
N LEU A 796 24.95 -9.62 -17.37
CA LEU A 796 24.08 -9.34 -18.53
C LEU A 796 24.09 -10.52 -19.51
N TYR A 797 22.91 -11.01 -19.87
CA TYR A 797 22.74 -12.14 -20.81
C TYR A 797 21.80 -11.76 -21.97
N GLY A 798 22.19 -12.08 -23.20
CA GLY A 798 21.46 -11.75 -24.43
C GLY A 798 22.28 -12.00 -25.70
N GLN A 799 21.64 -12.01 -26.87
CA GLN A 799 22.31 -12.32 -28.15
C GLN A 799 23.14 -11.14 -28.69
N PRO A 800 24.27 -11.40 -29.38
CA PRO A 800 25.00 -10.36 -30.08
C PRO A 800 24.13 -9.68 -31.15
N GLY A 801 23.82 -8.39 -30.99
CA GLY A 801 23.15 -7.55 -32.02
C GLY A 801 21.74 -7.06 -31.66
N THR A 802 21.18 -7.39 -30.51
CA THR A 802 19.94 -6.77 -29.99
C THR A 802 20.25 -5.55 -29.11
N PRO A 803 19.31 -4.59 -28.94
CA PRO A 803 19.45 -3.49 -27.98
C PRO A 803 19.42 -4.02 -26.54
N TRP A 804 20.16 -3.36 -25.66
CA TRP A 804 20.28 -3.73 -24.25
C TRP A 804 19.88 -2.55 -23.38
N ILE A 805 19.12 -2.80 -22.31
CA ILE A 805 18.79 -1.79 -21.31
C ILE A 805 19.29 -2.30 -19.96
N LEU A 806 20.24 -1.56 -19.36
CA LEU A 806 20.67 -1.76 -17.99
C LEU A 806 20.01 -0.66 -17.14
N VAL A 807 19.09 -1.03 -16.24
CA VAL A 807 18.50 -0.10 -15.26
C VAL A 807 19.08 -0.42 -13.89
N TYR A 808 19.89 0.48 -13.34
CA TYR A 808 20.40 0.37 -11.97
C TYR A 808 19.65 1.32 -11.04
N ALA A 809 19.01 0.78 -9.99
CA ALA A 809 18.40 1.56 -8.92
C ALA A 809 19.17 1.33 -7.61
N ALA A 810 19.88 2.35 -7.13
CA ALA A 810 20.40 2.34 -5.77
C ALA A 810 19.21 2.42 -4.80
N GLY A 811 18.99 1.37 -3.99
CA GLY A 811 17.96 1.40 -2.96
C GLY A 811 18.24 2.47 -1.89
N PRO A 812 17.22 2.92 -1.14
CA PRO A 812 17.42 3.86 -0.05
C PRO A 812 18.23 3.20 1.08
N GLY A 813 19.48 3.60 1.26
CA GLY A 813 20.35 3.08 2.32
C GLY A 813 21.56 3.96 2.60
N TRP A 814 21.93 4.10 3.88
CA TRP A 814 23.09 4.86 4.33
C TRP A 814 24.40 4.09 4.09
N LEU A 815 25.31 4.62 3.26
CA LEU A 815 26.64 4.04 3.04
C LEU A 815 27.68 4.66 4.01
N ARG A 816 28.52 3.83 4.65
CA ARG A 816 29.58 4.28 5.57
C ARG A 816 30.87 4.68 4.82
N ARG A 817 31.57 5.70 5.34
CA ARG A 817 32.81 6.28 4.80
C ARG A 817 33.95 5.27 4.66
N GLY A 818 34.60 5.29 3.48
CA GLY A 818 35.99 4.89 3.28
C GLY A 818 36.18 3.75 2.27
N ASN A 819 36.40 4.09 1.00
CA ASN A 819 37.40 3.52 0.07
C ASN A 819 37.04 3.89 -1.39
N THR A 820 38.04 4.27 -2.18
CA THR A 820 37.94 4.48 -3.64
C THR A 820 37.87 3.15 -4.39
N GLY A 821 37.18 3.11 -5.53
CA GLY A 821 37.24 1.96 -6.42
C GLY A 821 37.16 2.29 -7.91
N ILE A 822 37.52 1.29 -8.72
CA ILE A 822 37.67 1.33 -10.18
C ILE A 822 36.73 0.25 -10.75
N VAL A 823 36.04 0.54 -11.85
CA VAL A 823 35.28 -0.48 -12.60
C VAL A 823 36.21 -1.14 -13.62
N HIS A 824 36.48 -2.44 -13.45
CA HIS A 824 37.22 -3.25 -14.43
C HIS A 824 36.26 -4.17 -15.19
N ILE A 825 36.41 -4.22 -16.51
CA ILE A 825 35.70 -5.15 -17.41
C ILE A 825 36.72 -6.20 -17.89
N ASP A 826 36.60 -7.44 -17.42
CA ASP A 826 37.48 -8.54 -17.82
C ASP A 826 36.86 -9.37 -18.97
N ARG A 827 37.64 -9.56 -20.05
CA ARG A 827 37.23 -10.15 -21.34
C ARG A 827 37.13 -11.68 -21.34
N GLY A 828 37.41 -12.35 -20.21
CA GLY A 828 37.39 -13.82 -20.10
C GLY A 828 36.15 -14.43 -19.44
N THR A 829 35.37 -13.65 -18.68
CA THR A 829 34.35 -14.19 -17.77
C THR A 829 33.01 -13.44 -17.76
N ALA A 830 32.84 -12.38 -18.56
CA ALA A 830 31.64 -11.53 -18.57
C ALA A 830 31.27 -10.95 -17.19
N VAL A 831 32.28 -10.58 -16.38
CA VAL A 831 32.07 -9.99 -15.05
C VAL A 831 32.37 -8.49 -15.09
N ILE A 832 31.42 -7.67 -14.62
CA ILE A 832 31.66 -6.28 -14.25
C ILE A 832 31.98 -6.25 -12.75
N THR A 833 33.17 -5.76 -12.38
CA THR A 833 33.50 -5.56 -10.96
C THR A 833 33.54 -4.07 -10.66
N ALA A 834 32.58 -3.56 -9.88
CA ALA A 834 32.61 -2.21 -9.33
C ALA A 834 33.06 -2.23 -7.85
N SER A 835 33.78 -1.20 -7.42
CA SER A 835 34.15 -1.01 -6.02
C SER A 835 33.90 0.44 -5.59
N GLY A 836 33.34 0.62 -4.38
CA GLY A 836 33.36 1.83 -3.53
C GLY A 836 33.00 3.19 -4.15
N MET A 837 31.81 3.72 -3.82
CA MET A 837 31.44 5.12 -4.10
C MET A 837 31.59 5.99 -2.85
N PHE A 838 32.13 7.21 -3.04
CA PHE A 838 32.47 8.30 -2.11
C PHE A 838 33.94 8.40 -1.65
N ALA A 839 34.59 9.49 -2.08
CA ALA A 839 35.82 9.99 -1.45
C ALA A 839 35.49 10.74 -0.14
N GLY A 840 36.47 10.80 0.77
CA GLY A 840 36.29 11.36 2.13
C GLY A 840 36.06 12.88 2.19
N ASP A 841 36.04 13.55 1.04
CA ASP A 841 35.89 15.00 0.86
C ASP A 841 34.50 15.43 0.37
N GLY A 842 33.61 14.49 0.03
CA GLY A 842 32.23 14.78 -0.40
C GLY A 842 31.97 14.57 -1.89
N HIS A 843 33.00 14.31 -2.70
CA HIS A 843 32.83 14.08 -4.14
C HIS A 843 32.60 12.60 -4.48
N ALA A 844 31.82 12.31 -5.53
CA ALA A 844 31.74 11.00 -6.18
C ALA A 844 32.14 11.10 -7.66
N ALA A 845 32.81 10.08 -8.19
CA ALA A 845 33.17 9.99 -9.60
C ALA A 845 32.83 8.60 -10.13
N VAL A 846 32.23 8.53 -11.32
CA VAL A 846 32.00 7.27 -12.05
C VAL A 846 32.86 7.32 -13.31
N ASP A 847 33.86 6.44 -13.37
CA ASP A 847 34.68 6.22 -14.55
C ASP A 847 34.17 4.96 -15.26
N TYR A 848 33.94 5.02 -16.57
CA TYR A 848 33.64 3.85 -17.40
C TYR A 848 34.56 3.83 -18.62
N THR A 849 34.80 2.66 -19.22
CA THR A 849 35.64 2.55 -20.43
C THR A 849 35.03 1.55 -21.40
N ILE A 850 34.72 2.01 -22.61
CA ILE A 850 34.21 1.16 -23.70
C ILE A 850 35.40 0.69 -24.55
N PRO A 851 35.65 -0.62 -24.72
CA PRO A 851 36.78 -1.08 -25.52
C PRO A 851 36.53 -0.89 -27.03
N ALA A 852 37.56 -0.45 -27.75
CA ALA A 852 37.52 -0.05 -29.17
C ALA A 852 37.20 -1.17 -30.21
N ASP A 853 36.89 -2.39 -29.77
CA ASP A 853 36.73 -3.58 -30.65
C ASP A 853 35.57 -4.48 -30.16
N SER A 854 34.41 -3.89 -29.89
CA SER A 854 33.18 -4.63 -29.57
C SER A 854 32.15 -4.42 -30.67
N ASN A 855 31.46 -5.48 -31.09
CA ASN A 855 30.26 -5.39 -31.94
C ASN A 855 29.05 -4.84 -31.15
N LEU A 856 29.28 -4.14 -30.05
CA LEU A 856 28.25 -3.48 -29.24
C LEU A 856 27.86 -2.18 -29.95
N THR A 857 26.61 -2.10 -30.39
CA THR A 857 26.01 -0.87 -30.93
C THR A 857 24.79 -0.51 -30.09
N GLY A 858 24.70 0.75 -29.64
CA GLY A 858 23.50 1.25 -28.95
C GLY A 858 23.39 0.93 -27.45
N LEU A 859 24.51 0.83 -26.73
CA LEU A 859 24.46 0.75 -25.27
C LEU A 859 24.08 2.12 -24.68
N GLU A 860 22.87 2.24 -24.16
CA GLU A 860 22.45 3.37 -23.34
C GLU A 860 22.51 2.98 -21.86
N VAL A 861 23.22 3.78 -21.06
CA VAL A 861 23.40 3.54 -19.61
C VAL A 861 22.70 4.67 -18.86
N TYR A 862 21.66 4.32 -18.10
CA TYR A 862 20.90 5.26 -17.29
C TYR A 862 21.32 5.12 -15.82
N PHE A 863 21.63 6.25 -15.16
CA PHE A 863 21.96 6.29 -13.73
C PHE A 863 20.88 7.06 -12.97
N GLN A 864 20.37 6.47 -11.88
CA GLN A 864 19.48 7.14 -10.94
C GLN A 864 20.19 7.27 -9.59
N ALA A 865 20.35 8.50 -9.09
CA ALA A 865 20.98 8.79 -7.80
C ALA A 865 20.10 9.73 -6.97
N ALA A 866 19.99 9.46 -5.67
CA ALA A 866 19.40 10.39 -4.70
C ALA A 866 20.49 11.32 -4.16
N VAL A 867 20.36 12.63 -4.40
CA VAL A 867 21.30 13.67 -3.96
C VAL A 867 20.62 14.63 -2.98
N ARG A 868 21.38 15.21 -2.04
CA ARG A 868 20.84 16.24 -1.13
C ARG A 868 20.47 17.50 -1.92
N SER A 869 19.47 18.23 -1.44
CA SER A 869 19.14 19.57 -1.94
C SER A 869 20.38 20.49 -1.92
N GLY A 870 20.83 20.95 -3.10
CA GLY A 870 21.94 21.89 -3.27
C GLY A 870 23.17 21.39 -4.07
N SER A 871 23.20 20.11 -4.48
CA SER A 871 24.31 19.55 -5.29
C SER A 871 24.34 20.03 -6.74
N GLN A 872 25.53 20.12 -7.35
CA GLN A 872 25.73 20.51 -8.76
C GLN A 872 26.30 19.35 -9.60
N PHE A 873 25.87 19.26 -10.87
CA PHE A 873 26.34 18.24 -11.81
C PHE A 873 27.35 18.83 -12.80
N MET A 874 28.51 18.19 -12.95
CA MET A 874 29.46 18.52 -14.01
C MET A 874 29.95 17.28 -14.74
N MET A 875 29.67 17.22 -16.04
CA MET A 875 30.25 16.24 -16.95
C MET A 875 31.65 16.73 -17.33
N THR A 876 32.69 16.05 -16.84
CA THR A 876 34.07 16.53 -17.01
C THR A 876 34.73 16.00 -18.28
N ASN A 877 34.28 14.85 -18.81
CA ASN A 877 34.57 14.34 -20.16
C ASN A 877 33.51 13.29 -20.60
N PRO A 878 33.59 12.70 -21.82
CA PRO A 878 32.62 11.70 -22.30
C PRO A 878 32.52 10.45 -21.41
N ASP A 879 33.61 10.07 -20.76
CA ASP A 879 33.78 8.78 -20.07
C ASP A 879 33.76 8.92 -18.53
N ARG A 880 33.42 10.12 -18.02
CA ARG A 880 33.50 10.45 -16.59
C ARG A 880 32.47 11.49 -16.14
N ILE A 881 31.67 11.11 -15.16
CA ILE A 881 30.69 11.97 -14.48
C ILE A 881 31.14 12.20 -13.03
N VAL A 882 31.13 13.47 -12.60
CA VAL A 882 31.52 13.88 -11.25
C VAL A 882 30.33 14.52 -10.53
N PHE A 883 30.13 14.13 -9.27
CA PHE A 883 29.08 14.63 -8.37
C PHE A 883 29.72 15.45 -7.24
N ASP A 884 29.22 16.68 -7.04
CA ASP A 884 29.63 17.62 -5.98
C ASP A 884 28.50 17.86 -4.97
#